data_AF-A0A5C5ZMD2-F1
#
_entry.id   AF-A0A5C5ZMD2-F1
#
_cell.length_a   1.000
_cell.length_b   1.000
_cell.length_c   1.000
_cell.angle_alpha   90.00
_cell.angle_beta   90.00
_cell.angle_gamma   90.00
#
_symmetry.space_group_name_H-M   'P 1'
#
loop_
_entity.id
_entity.type
_entity.pdbx_description
1 polymer ?
#
loop_
_entity_poly.entity_id
_entity_poly.type
_entity_poly.pdbx_seq_one_letter_code
_entity_poly.pdbx_strand_id
1 'polypeptide(L)'
;MCLIADAVASPPMIDALLLAASSWGHYLLVILQVVLGLGAVIFVHELGHFAVAKWCGVRCDRFYVGFDPPIKIGPIRLPRALWKKKIGETEYGIGVLPLGGYVKMYGQDDTVASVEEMLELSKSNADDPEAVEVTGPGGETYWINRRHYMAKSVPQRMAIISAGVVMNIIFAFVFAFFAYGLGVPKAPTVVASTTPGGPAWSAGLRTGDRIVRADGIENPTFEQFISQVMLGDLDAGVECVVKRYGTETTETIVLHPDQSDALPRVGISTPVTPRVSAENPTVPHSPASAAPEGSFQPGDLIVEANGEPVTNYADLISVLERHKSQDVTYTLLRGAKKKAGDSAATGGERVSVTVGPNPMERFGVVATLGPVQAVQAGSPAAEAGLEAGDRLLSVNGVAIGAGEDGAEAYDPVTLDDRLAALAAAGETVTLAIERAGAEEPIVLSVAPRAPTWPERSFTDNAPLALTSLGVACPLIAEVQAVIADSPAAAVDLKPGDRIVSVAYHSTDKADGAPAGMKPIPLTDESPAWPSVLLSVQDKSSDFRADFEVLRDGKKHPVTLGVRALGDAFVETRGIGIEPLKEIRRAQDLGEQVSMAGESTWSALTSVYRFLSKIGTQVPVTALGGPITIAKVAGASAFEGPGALLLFLTMLSANLAVLNFLPIPVLDGGHMVFLAWEGLRGRPAGEKVVTTLTGAGMLFLLGFMAFIFALDLGILPRGL
;
A
#
# COMPACT_ATOMS: atom_id res chain seq x y z
N MET A 1 -2.56 25.28 -34.58
CA MET A 1 -3.15 24.37 -35.59
C MET A 1 -2.04 23.97 -36.55
N CYS A 2 -1.87 22.66 -36.79
CA CYS A 2 -0.77 21.99 -37.53
C CYS A 2 0.58 21.92 -36.77
N LEU A 3 1.06 20.75 -36.32
CA LEU A 3 1.45 19.48 -36.98
C LEU A 3 2.94 19.46 -37.37
N ILE A 4 3.72 18.61 -36.67
CA ILE A 4 4.76 17.66 -37.12
C ILE A 4 6.03 18.21 -37.84
N ALA A 5 7.17 17.61 -37.45
CA ALA A 5 8.55 17.60 -38.04
C ALA A 5 9.56 18.47 -37.24
N ASP A 6 10.69 17.98 -36.70
CA ASP A 6 11.54 16.87 -37.14
C ASP A 6 12.20 16.08 -35.99
N ALA A 7 12.34 14.79 -36.25
CA ALA A 7 13.01 13.77 -35.46
C ALA A 7 14.22 13.22 -36.22
N VAL A 8 15.35 12.95 -35.55
CA VAL A 8 16.32 11.87 -35.87
C VAL A 8 17.04 11.56 -34.54
N ALA A 9 16.99 10.39 -33.91
CA ALA A 9 16.87 9.04 -34.45
C ALA A 9 15.74 8.24 -33.78
N SER A 10 14.63 8.07 -34.48
CA SER A 10 13.62 7.05 -34.15
C SER A 10 14.12 5.66 -34.56
N PRO A 11 13.93 4.60 -33.74
CA PRO A 11 14.15 3.23 -34.17
C PRO A 11 13.31 2.94 -35.43
N PRO A 12 13.74 2.03 -36.32
CA PRO A 12 13.03 1.75 -37.57
C PRO A 12 11.56 1.42 -37.24
N MET A 13 10.62 1.90 -38.07
CA MET A 13 9.18 1.74 -37.86
C MET A 13 8.76 0.30 -37.52
N ILE A 14 9.52 -0.69 -37.98
CA ILE A 14 9.37 -2.11 -37.64
C ILE A 14 9.71 -2.39 -36.17
N ASP A 15 10.81 -1.86 -35.63
CA ASP A 15 11.17 -2.00 -34.21
C ASP A 15 10.18 -1.27 -33.31
N ALA A 16 9.69 -0.09 -33.72
CA ALA A 16 8.61 0.60 -33.00
C ALA A 16 7.28 -0.18 -33.04
N LEU A 17 6.95 -0.80 -34.18
CA LEU A 17 5.78 -1.70 -34.29
C LEU A 17 5.98 -3.01 -33.52
N LEU A 18 7.20 -3.54 -33.43
CA LEU A 18 7.53 -4.75 -32.68
C LEU A 18 7.61 -4.47 -31.17
N LEU A 19 8.09 -3.30 -30.75
CA LEU A 19 8.02 -2.80 -29.37
C LEU A 19 6.56 -2.53 -28.97
N ALA A 20 5.78 -1.90 -29.84
CA ALA A 20 4.34 -1.74 -29.64
C ALA A 20 3.66 -3.12 -29.60
N ALA A 21 3.83 -3.99 -30.59
CA ALA A 21 3.19 -5.31 -30.64
C ALA A 21 3.63 -6.22 -29.48
N SER A 22 4.88 -6.15 -29.03
CA SER A 22 5.36 -6.86 -27.84
C SER A 22 4.76 -6.31 -26.56
N SER A 23 4.57 -4.98 -26.46
CA SER A 23 3.84 -4.38 -25.34
C SER A 23 2.37 -4.84 -25.31
N TRP A 24 1.64 -4.76 -26.44
CA TRP A 24 0.25 -5.24 -26.54
C TRP A 24 0.12 -6.74 -26.27
N GLY A 25 1.08 -7.55 -26.74
CA GLY A 25 1.15 -8.98 -26.43
C GLY A 25 1.36 -9.24 -24.94
N HIS A 26 2.21 -8.46 -24.28
CA HIS A 26 2.42 -8.54 -22.84
C HIS A 26 1.15 -8.13 -22.06
N TYR A 27 0.50 -7.03 -22.41
CA TYR A 27 -0.78 -6.63 -21.83
C TYR A 27 -1.86 -7.71 -22.00
N LEU A 28 -1.98 -8.29 -23.19
CA LEU A 28 -2.93 -9.37 -23.46
C LEU A 28 -2.63 -10.61 -22.60
N LEU A 29 -1.35 -10.96 -22.46
CA LEU A 29 -0.91 -12.06 -21.61
C LEU A 29 -1.22 -11.80 -20.14
N VAL A 30 -1.00 -10.58 -19.65
CA VAL A 30 -1.35 -10.16 -18.27
C VAL A 30 -2.86 -10.26 -18.05
N ILE A 31 -3.67 -9.75 -18.98
CA ILE A 31 -5.14 -9.86 -18.90
C ILE A 31 -5.56 -11.33 -18.86
N LEU A 32 -4.99 -12.16 -19.73
CA LEU A 32 -5.28 -13.58 -19.78
C LEU A 32 -4.89 -14.28 -18.46
N GLN A 33 -3.72 -13.98 -17.91
CA GLN A 33 -3.27 -14.50 -16.62
C GLN A 33 -4.21 -14.12 -15.48
N VAL A 34 -4.65 -12.86 -15.42
CA VAL A 34 -5.60 -12.40 -14.40
C VAL A 34 -6.95 -13.11 -14.54
N VAL A 35 -7.51 -13.17 -15.76
CA VAL A 35 -8.80 -13.85 -16.02
C VAL A 35 -8.71 -15.34 -15.67
N LEU A 36 -7.64 -16.01 -16.09
CA LEU A 36 -7.43 -17.42 -15.77
C LEU A 36 -7.18 -17.64 -14.28
N GLY A 37 -6.42 -16.77 -13.62
CA GLY A 37 -6.13 -16.87 -12.19
C GLY A 37 -7.37 -16.68 -11.33
N LEU A 38 -8.12 -15.60 -11.54
CA LEU A 38 -9.38 -15.36 -10.84
C LEU A 38 -10.41 -16.45 -11.15
N GLY A 39 -10.51 -16.85 -12.42
CA GLY A 39 -11.36 -17.96 -12.84
C GLY A 39 -10.97 -19.30 -12.21
N ALA A 40 -9.67 -19.55 -12.01
CA ALA A 40 -9.18 -20.75 -11.35
C ALA A 40 -9.61 -20.81 -9.88
N VAL A 41 -9.52 -19.70 -9.14
CA VAL A 41 -9.95 -19.64 -7.73
C VAL A 41 -11.44 -19.96 -7.58
N ILE A 42 -12.28 -19.42 -8.47
CA ILE A 42 -13.72 -19.74 -8.48
C ILE A 42 -13.92 -21.20 -8.88
N PHE A 43 -13.27 -21.66 -9.95
CA PHE A 43 -13.40 -23.02 -10.45
C PHE A 43 -13.06 -24.08 -9.39
N VAL A 44 -11.98 -23.89 -8.61
CA VAL A 44 -11.57 -24.88 -7.61
C VAL A 44 -12.54 -24.96 -6.44
N HIS A 45 -13.17 -23.83 -6.09
CA HIS A 45 -14.25 -23.79 -5.10
C HIS A 45 -15.46 -24.61 -5.56
N GLU A 46 -15.98 -24.32 -6.76
CA GLU A 46 -17.10 -25.05 -7.36
C GLU A 46 -16.76 -26.54 -7.58
N LEU A 47 -15.52 -26.83 -7.97
CA LEU A 47 -15.03 -28.19 -8.16
C LEU A 47 -15.10 -29.00 -6.85
N GLY A 48 -14.85 -28.38 -5.70
CA GLY A 48 -14.98 -29.02 -4.40
C GLY A 48 -16.38 -29.54 -4.15
N HIS A 49 -17.37 -28.66 -4.24
CA HIS A 49 -18.78 -29.02 -4.10
C HIS A 49 -19.17 -30.11 -5.11
N PHE A 50 -18.82 -29.93 -6.38
CA PHE A 50 -19.13 -30.87 -7.45
C PHE A 50 -18.54 -32.27 -7.21
N ALA A 51 -17.25 -32.33 -6.86
CA ALA A 51 -16.54 -33.59 -6.68
C ALA A 51 -17.12 -34.40 -5.51
N VAL A 52 -17.36 -33.75 -4.37
CA VAL A 52 -17.92 -34.42 -3.19
C VAL A 52 -19.40 -34.78 -3.39
N ALA A 53 -20.17 -33.95 -4.11
CA ALA A 53 -21.55 -34.26 -4.46
C ALA A 53 -21.64 -35.52 -5.33
N LYS A 54 -20.82 -35.61 -6.38
CA LYS A 54 -20.74 -36.80 -7.24
C LYS A 54 -20.28 -38.03 -6.47
N TRP A 55 -19.30 -37.88 -5.57
CA TRP A 55 -18.85 -38.98 -4.71
C TRP A 55 -19.95 -39.46 -3.75
N CYS A 56 -20.78 -38.56 -3.22
CA CYS A 56 -21.95 -38.90 -2.42
C CYS A 56 -23.13 -39.44 -3.27
N GLY A 57 -22.97 -39.53 -4.60
CA GLY A 57 -24.00 -40.00 -5.52
C GLY A 57 -25.15 -39.01 -5.71
N VAL A 58 -24.91 -37.70 -5.54
CA VAL A 58 -25.85 -36.63 -5.91
C VAL A 58 -25.74 -36.39 -7.42
N ARG A 59 -26.87 -36.20 -8.09
CA ARG A 59 -26.88 -35.81 -9.51
C ARG A 59 -26.55 -34.32 -9.61
N CYS A 60 -25.60 -33.96 -10.47
CA CYS A 60 -25.29 -32.55 -10.76
C CYS A 60 -25.69 -32.27 -12.21
N ASP A 61 -26.65 -31.36 -12.39
CA ASP A 61 -27.21 -31.05 -13.70
C ASP A 61 -26.31 -30.06 -14.47
N ARG A 62 -25.64 -29.14 -13.76
CA ARG A 62 -24.72 -28.16 -14.35
C ARG A 62 -23.45 -27.94 -13.53
N PHE A 63 -22.36 -27.67 -14.24
CA PHE A 63 -21.10 -27.18 -13.71
C PHE A 63 -20.61 -26.01 -14.58
N TYR A 64 -20.67 -24.79 -14.06
CA TYR A 64 -20.38 -23.59 -14.84
C TYR A 64 -19.31 -22.73 -14.16
N VAL A 65 -18.34 -22.26 -14.95
CA VAL A 65 -17.42 -21.18 -14.57
C VAL A 65 -17.91 -19.91 -15.25
N GLY A 66 -18.18 -18.87 -14.47
CA GLY A 66 -18.89 -17.67 -14.91
C GLY A 66 -20.40 -17.84 -14.93
N PHE A 67 -21.14 -16.75 -14.74
CA PHE A 67 -22.60 -16.74 -14.83
C PHE A 67 -23.10 -16.67 -16.28
N ASP A 68 -24.23 -17.31 -16.54
CA ASP A 68 -24.92 -17.34 -17.85
C ASP A 68 -26.24 -16.54 -17.88
N PRO A 69 -26.32 -15.29 -17.35
CA PRO A 69 -27.58 -14.59 -17.25
C PRO A 69 -28.13 -14.21 -18.63
N PRO A 70 -29.45 -14.10 -18.76
CA PRO A 70 -30.08 -13.63 -19.99
C PRO A 70 -29.84 -12.12 -20.16
N ILE A 71 -28.77 -11.72 -20.86
CA ILE A 71 -28.47 -10.31 -21.16
C ILE A 71 -29.18 -9.89 -22.46
N LYS A 72 -30.01 -8.85 -22.37
CA LYS A 72 -30.64 -8.17 -23.52
C LYS A 72 -30.20 -6.71 -23.55
N ILE A 73 -29.57 -6.28 -24.64
CA ILE A 73 -29.22 -4.86 -24.88
C ILE A 73 -30.04 -4.40 -26.09
N GLY A 74 -31.16 -3.72 -25.85
CA GLY A 74 -32.12 -3.37 -26.89
C GLY A 74 -32.65 -4.62 -27.64
N PRO A 75 -32.59 -4.67 -28.98
CA PRO A 75 -33.02 -5.84 -29.76
C PRO A 75 -32.00 -6.99 -29.76
N ILE A 76 -30.78 -6.78 -29.26
CA ILE A 76 -29.69 -7.77 -29.33
C ILE A 76 -29.74 -8.68 -28.10
N ARG A 77 -29.88 -9.99 -28.33
CA ARG A 77 -29.70 -11.03 -27.30
C ARG A 77 -28.27 -11.54 -27.36
N LEU A 78 -27.51 -11.31 -26.30
CA LEU A 78 -26.17 -11.89 -26.18
C LEU A 78 -26.28 -13.39 -25.89
N PRO A 79 -25.32 -14.21 -26.38
CA PRO A 79 -25.26 -15.62 -26.03
C PRO A 79 -25.04 -15.78 -24.51
N ARG A 80 -25.76 -16.72 -23.90
CA ARG A 80 -25.69 -16.96 -22.44
C ARG A 80 -24.36 -17.58 -22.00
N ALA A 81 -23.76 -18.41 -22.85
CA ALA A 81 -22.51 -19.09 -22.58
C ALA A 81 -21.56 -18.91 -23.76
N LEU A 82 -20.28 -18.71 -23.46
CA LEU A 82 -19.20 -18.70 -24.46
C LEU A 82 -18.93 -20.11 -24.99
N TRP A 83 -19.11 -21.11 -24.14
CA TRP A 83 -18.98 -22.52 -24.49
C TRP A 83 -19.83 -23.39 -23.57
N LYS A 84 -20.36 -24.50 -24.11
CA LYS A 84 -21.03 -25.53 -23.31
C LYS A 84 -20.97 -26.90 -23.95
N LYS A 85 -20.91 -27.95 -23.13
CA LYS A 85 -20.94 -29.35 -23.56
C LYS A 85 -21.59 -30.22 -22.49
N LYS A 86 -22.53 -31.06 -22.90
CA LYS A 86 -23.11 -32.08 -22.02
C LYS A 86 -22.25 -33.35 -22.06
N ILE A 87 -21.78 -33.79 -20.90
CA ILE A 87 -21.03 -35.05 -20.75
C ILE A 87 -21.76 -35.89 -19.70
N GLY A 88 -22.36 -36.99 -20.15
CA GLY A 88 -23.29 -37.78 -19.34
C GLY A 88 -24.53 -36.96 -18.97
N GLU A 89 -24.80 -36.85 -17.68
CA GLU A 89 -25.93 -36.09 -17.13
C GLU A 89 -25.62 -34.61 -16.87
N THR A 90 -24.34 -34.24 -16.79
CA THR A 90 -23.90 -32.89 -16.41
C THR A 90 -23.61 -32.05 -17.65
N GLU A 91 -24.15 -30.83 -17.68
CA GLU A 91 -23.79 -29.78 -18.63
C GLU A 91 -22.64 -28.95 -18.07
N TYR A 92 -21.50 -28.96 -18.76
CA TYR A 92 -20.33 -28.15 -18.44
C TYR A 92 -20.35 -26.90 -19.30
N GLY A 93 -20.09 -25.73 -18.73
CA GLY A 93 -20.11 -24.48 -19.50
C GLY A 93 -19.22 -23.38 -18.96
N ILE A 94 -18.97 -22.40 -19.84
CA ILE A 94 -18.32 -21.13 -19.54
C ILE A 94 -19.35 -20.04 -19.77
N GLY A 95 -19.75 -19.35 -18.70
CA GLY A 95 -20.70 -18.25 -18.73
C GLY A 95 -20.16 -17.03 -19.48
N VAL A 96 -21.07 -16.14 -19.92
CA VAL A 96 -20.69 -14.88 -20.57
C VAL A 96 -20.15 -13.84 -19.57
N LEU A 97 -20.54 -13.94 -18.30
CA LEU A 97 -19.98 -13.11 -17.23
C LEU A 97 -18.89 -13.88 -16.48
N PRO A 98 -17.64 -13.39 -16.45
CA PRO A 98 -16.53 -14.09 -15.78
C PRO A 98 -16.54 -13.95 -14.24
N LEU A 99 -17.57 -13.30 -13.68
CA LEU A 99 -17.74 -13.10 -12.25
C LEU A 99 -18.50 -14.30 -11.68
N GLY A 100 -17.90 -15.10 -10.81
CA GLY A 100 -18.54 -16.22 -10.14
C GLY A 100 -18.59 -17.52 -10.94
N GLY A 101 -19.29 -18.52 -10.40
CA GLY A 101 -19.48 -19.86 -10.93
C GLY A 101 -20.62 -20.52 -10.17
N TYR A 102 -21.11 -21.68 -10.64
CA TYR A 102 -22.09 -22.43 -9.88
C TYR A 102 -22.11 -23.92 -10.26
N VAL A 103 -22.46 -24.74 -9.26
CA VAL A 103 -22.85 -26.14 -9.44
C VAL A 103 -24.34 -26.29 -9.18
N LYS A 104 -25.10 -26.63 -10.22
CA LYS A 104 -26.52 -26.97 -10.04
C LYS A 104 -26.66 -28.42 -9.61
N MET A 105 -26.87 -28.67 -8.33
CA MET A 105 -27.13 -30.00 -7.80
C MET A 105 -28.64 -30.29 -7.79
N TYR A 106 -28.99 -31.54 -8.05
CA TYR A 106 -30.37 -31.97 -8.08
C TYR A 106 -30.97 -31.90 -6.68
N GLY A 107 -31.95 -31.01 -6.49
CA GLY A 107 -32.61 -30.82 -5.20
C GLY A 107 -31.93 -29.86 -4.23
N GLN A 108 -30.89 -29.15 -4.67
CA GLN A 108 -30.31 -28.01 -3.97
C GLN A 108 -30.71 -26.76 -4.75
N ASP A 109 -31.94 -26.30 -4.59
CA ASP A 109 -32.31 -24.95 -5.00
C ASP A 109 -32.06 -24.01 -3.81
N ASP A 110 -31.49 -22.83 -4.07
CA ASP A 110 -31.17 -21.81 -3.04
C ASP A 110 -32.44 -21.19 -2.41
N THR A 111 -33.59 -21.45 -3.04
CA THR A 111 -34.91 -21.31 -2.45
C THR A 111 -35.29 -22.63 -1.80
N VAL A 112 -35.64 -22.58 -0.51
CA VAL A 112 -36.24 -23.72 0.19
C VAL A 112 -37.30 -24.31 -0.74
N ALA A 113 -37.16 -25.59 -1.09
CA ALA A 113 -38.21 -26.28 -1.84
C ALA A 113 -39.49 -26.06 -1.06
N SER A 114 -40.47 -25.41 -1.69
CA SER A 114 -41.73 -25.17 -1.00
C SER A 114 -42.29 -26.53 -0.59
N VAL A 115 -42.97 -26.60 0.56
CA VAL A 115 -43.67 -27.82 0.97
C VAL A 115 -44.52 -28.39 -0.19
N GLU A 116 -45.09 -27.51 -1.03
CA GLU A 116 -45.84 -27.88 -2.24
C GLU A 116 -44.96 -28.57 -3.30
N GLU A 117 -43.77 -28.03 -3.60
CA GLU A 117 -42.83 -28.62 -4.56
C GLU A 117 -42.29 -29.98 -4.08
N MET A 118 -42.01 -30.12 -2.79
CA MET A 118 -41.65 -31.41 -2.19
C MET A 118 -42.80 -32.42 -2.24
N LEU A 119 -44.05 -31.97 -2.06
CA LEU A 119 -45.24 -32.80 -2.24
C LEU A 119 -45.42 -33.24 -3.70
N GLU A 120 -45.18 -32.37 -4.67
CA GLU A 120 -45.21 -32.72 -6.09
C GLU A 120 -44.11 -33.73 -6.47
N LEU A 121 -42.88 -33.50 -5.98
CA LEU A 121 -41.77 -34.45 -6.13
C LEU A 121 -42.10 -35.79 -5.48
N SER A 122 -42.68 -35.80 -4.29
CA SER A 122 -43.07 -37.03 -3.61
C SER A 122 -44.18 -37.80 -4.31
N LYS A 123 -45.13 -37.12 -4.96
CA LYS A 123 -46.17 -37.75 -5.78
C LYS A 123 -45.57 -38.41 -7.04
N SER A 124 -44.56 -37.80 -7.65
CA SER A 124 -43.92 -38.31 -8.86
C SER A 124 -42.92 -39.45 -8.60
N ASN A 125 -42.37 -39.56 -7.39
CA ASN A 125 -41.41 -40.60 -7.00
C ASN A 125 -42.02 -41.77 -6.21
N ALA A 126 -43.34 -41.77 -5.97
CA ALA A 126 -43.98 -42.80 -5.14
C ALA A 126 -43.80 -44.24 -5.66
N ASP A 127 -43.61 -44.41 -6.97
CA ASP A 127 -43.38 -45.70 -7.64
C ASP A 127 -41.90 -45.91 -8.05
N ASP A 128 -40.98 -45.00 -7.70
CA ASP A 128 -39.55 -45.10 -8.06
C ASP A 128 -38.82 -46.05 -7.09
N PRO A 129 -38.24 -47.17 -7.57
CA PRO A 129 -37.48 -48.09 -6.72
C PRO A 129 -36.21 -47.46 -6.11
N GLU A 130 -35.77 -46.29 -6.61
CA GLU A 130 -34.68 -45.51 -6.03
C GLU A 130 -35.16 -44.42 -5.07
N ALA A 131 -36.45 -44.32 -4.74
CA ALA A 131 -36.94 -43.34 -3.78
C ALA A 131 -36.51 -43.67 -2.33
N VAL A 132 -36.18 -42.63 -1.58
CA VAL A 132 -35.77 -42.69 -0.17
C VAL A 132 -36.70 -41.80 0.64
N GLU A 133 -37.07 -42.30 1.82
CA GLU A 133 -37.85 -41.57 2.81
C GLU A 133 -37.02 -40.46 3.46
N VAL A 134 -37.54 -39.23 3.49
CA VAL A 134 -36.94 -38.09 4.19
C VAL A 134 -37.97 -37.31 5.01
N THR A 135 -37.52 -36.73 6.11
CA THR A 135 -38.36 -35.92 7.01
C THR A 135 -38.31 -34.44 6.65
N GLY A 136 -39.48 -33.85 6.47
CA GLY A 136 -39.68 -32.43 6.18
C GLY A 136 -39.60 -31.50 7.40
N PRO A 137 -39.61 -30.17 7.19
CA PRO A 137 -39.51 -29.19 8.27
C PRO A 137 -40.65 -29.26 9.30
N GLY A 138 -41.86 -29.64 8.87
CA GLY A 138 -43.03 -29.82 9.73
C GLY A 138 -43.13 -31.22 10.35
N GLY A 139 -42.20 -32.12 10.05
CA GLY A 139 -42.20 -33.52 10.52
C GLY A 139 -42.93 -34.50 9.58
N GLU A 140 -43.45 -34.02 8.45
CA GLU A 140 -43.99 -34.84 7.38
C GLU A 140 -42.94 -35.70 6.68
N THR A 141 -43.38 -36.82 6.12
CA THR A 141 -42.54 -37.76 5.37
C THR A 141 -42.69 -37.53 3.87
N TYR A 142 -41.56 -37.44 3.15
CA TYR A 142 -41.50 -37.33 1.69
C TYR A 142 -40.68 -38.47 1.08
N TRP A 143 -41.01 -38.83 -0.16
CA TRP A 143 -40.25 -39.80 -0.96
C TRP A 143 -39.53 -39.09 -2.10
N ILE A 144 -38.20 -39.06 -2.04
CA ILE A 144 -37.38 -38.40 -3.06
C ILE A 144 -36.33 -39.34 -3.62
N ASN A 145 -35.99 -39.20 -4.89
CA ASN A 145 -34.97 -40.05 -5.52
C ASN A 145 -33.64 -40.02 -4.73
N ARG A 146 -32.99 -41.17 -4.55
CA ARG A 146 -31.73 -41.33 -3.79
C ARG A 146 -30.60 -40.42 -4.24
N ARG A 147 -30.63 -39.95 -5.49
CA ARG A 147 -29.65 -39.04 -6.09
C ARG A 147 -29.96 -37.56 -5.87
N HIS A 148 -31.05 -37.25 -5.17
CA HIS A 148 -31.43 -35.92 -4.71
C HIS A 148 -30.58 -35.49 -3.51
N TYR A 149 -30.25 -34.22 -3.42
CA TYR A 149 -29.41 -33.66 -2.35
C TYR A 149 -29.98 -33.93 -0.95
N MET A 150 -31.27 -33.63 -0.74
CA MET A 150 -31.95 -33.88 0.55
C MET A 150 -32.01 -35.36 0.95
N ALA A 151 -31.84 -36.32 0.01
CA ALA A 151 -31.83 -37.75 0.32
C ALA A 151 -30.54 -38.22 1.01
N LYS A 152 -29.51 -37.38 1.04
CA LYS A 152 -28.22 -37.68 1.68
C LYS A 152 -28.30 -37.38 3.17
N SER A 153 -27.51 -38.09 3.97
CA SER A 153 -27.41 -37.82 5.41
C SER A 153 -26.84 -36.42 5.68
N VAL A 154 -27.16 -35.85 6.85
CA VAL A 154 -26.63 -34.53 7.27
C VAL A 154 -25.10 -34.48 7.15
N PRO A 155 -24.30 -35.47 7.61
CA PRO A 155 -22.85 -35.42 7.43
C PRO A 155 -22.39 -35.42 5.98
N GLN A 156 -23.09 -36.13 5.08
CA GLN A 156 -22.77 -36.11 3.64
C GLN A 156 -23.06 -34.73 3.04
N ARG A 157 -24.17 -34.10 3.40
CA ARG A 157 -24.50 -32.74 2.94
C ARG A 157 -23.54 -31.69 3.49
N MET A 158 -23.14 -31.82 4.76
CA MET A 158 -22.10 -30.98 5.37
C MET A 158 -20.76 -31.16 4.66
N ALA A 159 -20.39 -32.39 4.29
CA ALA A 159 -19.17 -32.65 3.51
C ALA A 159 -19.22 -31.99 2.13
N ILE A 160 -20.38 -32.03 1.45
CA ILE A 160 -20.57 -31.38 0.14
C ILE A 160 -20.40 -29.86 0.24
N ILE A 161 -21.01 -29.21 1.22
CA ILE A 161 -20.92 -27.75 1.41
C ILE A 161 -19.52 -27.34 1.87
N SER A 162 -18.93 -28.04 2.84
CA SER A 162 -17.57 -27.70 3.30
C SER A 162 -16.48 -27.96 2.25
N ALA A 163 -16.75 -28.77 1.23
CA ALA A 163 -15.77 -29.10 0.19
C ALA A 163 -15.26 -27.88 -0.57
N GLY A 164 -16.11 -26.89 -0.86
CA GLY A 164 -15.68 -25.66 -1.52
C GLY A 164 -14.69 -24.85 -0.68
N VAL A 165 -14.98 -24.69 0.62
CA VAL A 165 -14.08 -24.02 1.58
C VAL A 165 -12.75 -24.77 1.74
N VAL A 166 -12.81 -26.09 1.89
CA VAL A 166 -11.62 -26.95 2.04
C VAL A 166 -10.75 -26.89 0.77
N MET A 167 -11.35 -26.90 -0.41
CA MET A 167 -10.61 -26.79 -1.68
C MET A 167 -9.91 -25.45 -1.83
N ASN A 168 -10.52 -24.36 -1.36
CA ASN A 168 -9.85 -23.05 -1.34
C ASN A 168 -8.62 -23.05 -0.41
N ILE A 169 -8.70 -23.68 0.75
CA ILE A 169 -7.52 -23.81 1.65
C ILE A 169 -6.42 -24.64 0.97
N ILE A 170 -6.77 -25.76 0.34
CA ILE A 170 -5.82 -26.61 -0.40
C ILE A 170 -5.18 -25.82 -1.54
N PHE A 171 -5.97 -25.09 -2.32
CA PHE A 171 -5.46 -24.36 -3.47
C PHE A 171 -4.67 -23.12 -3.09
N ALA A 172 -4.97 -22.46 -1.97
CA ALA A 172 -4.10 -21.45 -1.39
C ALA A 172 -2.69 -22.03 -1.16
N PHE A 173 -2.60 -23.21 -0.53
CA PHE A 173 -1.32 -23.89 -0.35
C PHE A 173 -0.65 -24.26 -1.68
N VAL A 174 -1.41 -24.80 -2.64
CA VAL A 174 -0.87 -25.17 -3.96
C VAL A 174 -0.33 -23.96 -4.71
N PHE A 175 -1.05 -22.84 -4.71
CA PHE A 175 -0.60 -21.61 -5.34
C PHE A 175 0.66 -21.07 -4.68
N ALA A 176 0.72 -21.04 -3.34
CA ALA A 176 1.91 -20.61 -2.60
C ALA A 176 3.11 -21.52 -2.86
N PHE A 177 2.88 -22.84 -2.90
CA PHE A 177 3.89 -23.83 -3.22
C PHE A 177 4.51 -23.53 -4.59
N PHE A 178 3.71 -23.41 -5.65
CA PHE A 178 4.25 -23.08 -6.97
C PHE A 178 4.85 -21.66 -7.04
N ALA A 179 4.30 -20.70 -6.31
CA ALA A 179 4.84 -19.34 -6.24
C ALA A 179 6.29 -19.34 -5.74
N TYR A 180 6.55 -19.98 -4.59
CA TYR A 180 7.90 -20.05 -4.02
C TYR A 180 8.85 -20.98 -4.78
N GLY A 181 8.32 -21.93 -5.56
CA GLY A 181 9.12 -22.69 -6.53
C GLY A 181 9.58 -21.82 -7.71
N LEU A 182 8.71 -20.95 -8.24
CA LEU A 182 9.05 -19.99 -9.30
C LEU A 182 9.93 -18.85 -8.79
N GLY A 183 9.82 -18.51 -7.50
CA GLY A 183 10.46 -17.36 -6.89
C GLY A 183 9.56 -16.13 -6.95
N VAL A 184 9.45 -15.42 -5.84
CA VAL A 184 8.54 -14.28 -5.71
C VAL A 184 9.30 -13.04 -5.26
N PRO A 185 9.23 -11.92 -5.99
CA PRO A 185 9.80 -10.67 -5.53
C PRO A 185 9.05 -10.17 -4.28
N LYS A 186 9.79 -9.94 -3.19
CA LYS A 186 9.25 -9.39 -1.94
C LYS A 186 10.17 -8.29 -1.42
N ALA A 187 9.57 -7.20 -0.95
CA ALA A 187 10.32 -6.15 -0.27
C ALA A 187 10.75 -6.65 1.12
N PRO A 188 12.05 -6.62 1.47
CA PRO A 188 12.50 -6.88 2.83
C PRO A 188 12.11 -5.71 3.75
N THR A 189 12.18 -5.92 5.06
CA THR A 189 11.94 -4.84 6.03
C THR A 189 13.23 -4.08 6.33
N VAL A 190 13.67 -3.27 5.36
CA VAL A 190 14.81 -2.34 5.48
C VAL A 190 14.27 -0.91 5.46
N VAL A 191 14.74 -0.08 6.39
CA VAL A 191 14.27 1.30 6.55
C VAL A 191 14.89 2.17 5.46
N ALA A 192 14.08 2.74 4.56
CA ALA A 192 14.56 3.76 3.63
C ALA A 192 14.58 5.16 4.27
N SER A 193 13.57 5.47 5.08
CA SER A 193 13.46 6.70 5.85
C SER A 193 12.49 6.49 7.03
N THR A 194 12.54 7.39 8.00
CA THR A 194 11.58 7.47 9.10
C THR A 194 10.77 8.77 9.04
N THR A 195 9.55 8.73 9.57
CA THR A 195 8.71 9.93 9.74
C THR A 195 9.12 10.66 11.01
N PRO A 196 9.54 11.94 10.94
CA PRO A 196 9.89 12.74 12.11
C PRO A 196 8.80 12.72 13.18
N GLY A 197 9.18 12.57 14.45
CA GLY A 197 8.25 12.48 15.58
C GLY A 197 7.45 11.17 15.67
N GLY A 198 7.52 10.29 14.67
CA GLY A 198 6.84 9.01 14.68
C GLY A 198 7.51 7.95 15.57
N PRO A 199 6.87 6.78 15.75
CA PRO A 199 7.39 5.72 16.61
C PRO A 199 8.77 5.18 16.21
N ALA A 200 8.99 4.88 14.92
CA ALA A 200 10.27 4.40 14.42
C ALA A 200 11.39 5.43 14.61
N TRP A 201 11.08 6.70 14.34
CA TRP A 201 12.01 7.82 14.50
C TRP A 201 12.41 7.99 15.97
N SER A 202 11.43 7.97 16.88
CA SER A 202 11.65 8.11 18.32
C SER A 202 12.49 6.97 18.90
N ALA A 203 12.30 5.76 18.38
CA ALA A 203 13.10 4.57 18.70
C ALA A 203 14.51 4.57 18.08
N GLY A 204 14.87 5.61 17.33
CA GLY A 204 16.21 5.76 16.77
C GLY A 204 16.45 4.91 15.53
N LEU A 205 15.41 4.45 14.82
CA LEU A 205 15.59 3.78 13.52
C LEU A 205 16.09 4.77 12.47
N ARG A 206 17.05 4.33 11.65
CA ARG A 206 17.70 5.15 10.62
C ARG A 206 17.67 4.46 9.27
N THR A 207 17.92 5.24 8.22
CA THR A 207 18.08 4.71 6.87
C THR A 207 19.17 3.62 6.84
N GLY A 208 18.81 2.47 6.28
CA GLY A 208 19.68 1.29 6.19
C GLY A 208 19.50 0.26 7.31
N ASP A 209 18.83 0.60 8.42
CA ASP A 209 18.51 -0.38 9.47
C ASP A 209 17.60 -1.48 8.91
N ARG A 210 17.83 -2.74 9.32
CA ARG A 210 17.03 -3.90 8.90
C ARG A 210 16.31 -4.52 10.08
N ILE A 211 14.99 -4.64 10.01
CA ILE A 211 14.20 -5.42 10.96
C ILE A 211 14.38 -6.90 10.59
N VAL A 212 15.15 -7.63 11.40
CA VAL A 212 15.45 -9.05 11.18
C VAL A 212 14.47 -9.96 11.91
N ARG A 213 13.75 -9.46 12.91
CA ARG A 213 12.63 -10.16 13.56
C ARG A 213 11.56 -9.15 13.99
N ALA A 214 10.29 -9.50 13.84
CA ALA A 214 9.16 -8.74 14.37
C ALA A 214 8.08 -9.70 14.91
N ASP A 215 7.73 -9.61 16.18
CA ASP A 215 6.72 -10.46 16.86
C ASP A 215 6.86 -11.96 16.55
N GLY A 216 8.10 -12.46 16.57
CA GLY A 216 8.43 -13.86 16.32
C GLY A 216 8.49 -14.28 14.85
N ILE A 217 8.20 -13.37 13.90
CA ILE A 217 8.45 -13.60 12.48
C ILE A 217 9.91 -13.26 12.16
N GLU A 218 10.66 -14.26 11.71
CA GLU A 218 12.03 -14.12 11.22
C GLU A 218 12.06 -13.53 9.81
N ASN A 219 12.96 -12.57 9.59
CA ASN A 219 13.15 -11.85 8.33
C ASN A 219 11.84 -11.45 7.65
N PRO A 220 10.96 -10.69 8.33
CA PRO A 220 9.64 -10.36 7.82
C PRO A 220 9.78 -9.57 6.51
N THR A 221 8.89 -9.86 5.55
CA THR A 221 8.71 -8.95 4.41
C THR A 221 8.06 -7.66 4.92
N PHE A 222 8.23 -6.57 4.16
CA PHE A 222 7.63 -5.29 4.53
C PHE A 222 6.10 -5.40 4.71
N GLU A 223 5.42 -6.16 3.85
CA GLU A 223 3.98 -6.43 3.96
C GLU A 223 3.63 -7.17 5.27
N GLN A 224 4.43 -8.17 5.65
CA GLN A 224 4.22 -8.92 6.91
C GLN A 224 4.44 -8.00 8.12
N PHE A 225 5.49 -7.18 8.08
CA PHE A 225 5.78 -6.23 9.15
C PHE A 225 4.65 -5.21 9.34
N ILE A 226 4.21 -4.58 8.25
CA ILE A 226 3.07 -3.64 8.30
C ILE A 226 1.80 -4.35 8.76
N SER A 227 1.56 -5.61 8.37
CA SER A 227 0.43 -6.39 8.88
C SER A 227 0.50 -6.64 10.39
N GLN A 228 1.69 -6.82 10.98
CA GLN A 228 1.83 -6.93 12.45
C GLN A 228 1.55 -5.60 13.13
N VAL A 229 2.10 -4.51 12.59
CA VAL A 229 1.87 -3.14 13.09
C VAL A 229 0.37 -2.78 13.08
N MET A 230 -0.34 -3.12 12.00
CA MET A 230 -1.74 -2.74 11.81
C MET A 230 -2.73 -3.62 12.60
N LEU A 231 -2.48 -4.92 12.70
CA LEU A 231 -3.43 -5.89 13.26
C LEU A 231 -3.03 -6.42 14.65
N GLY A 232 -1.86 -6.03 15.14
CA GLY A 232 -1.30 -6.45 16.42
C GLY A 232 -1.94 -5.78 17.64
N ASP A 233 -1.27 -5.94 18.77
CA ASP A 233 -1.62 -5.24 20.01
C ASP A 233 -0.98 -3.85 20.00
N LEU A 234 -1.80 -2.82 19.89
CA LEU A 234 -1.34 -1.44 19.76
C LEU A 234 -0.72 -0.90 21.06
N ASP A 235 -1.17 -1.42 22.22
CA ASP A 235 -0.68 -0.99 23.52
C ASP A 235 0.65 -1.68 23.84
N ALA A 236 0.75 -2.99 23.61
CA ALA A 236 1.98 -3.73 23.80
C ALA A 236 3.09 -3.30 22.81
N GLY A 237 2.70 -2.86 21.60
CA GLY A 237 3.62 -2.55 20.52
C GLY A 237 4.19 -3.80 19.84
N VAL A 238 5.03 -3.58 18.84
CA VAL A 238 5.69 -4.63 18.06
C VAL A 238 7.14 -4.77 18.51
N GLU A 239 7.50 -5.92 19.06
CA GLU A 239 8.88 -6.20 19.45
C GLU A 239 9.71 -6.51 18.19
N CYS A 240 10.72 -5.68 17.93
CA CYS A 240 11.56 -5.75 16.76
C CYS A 240 13.01 -6.03 17.16
N VAL A 241 13.66 -6.98 16.49
CA VAL A 241 15.12 -7.08 16.48
C VAL A 241 15.63 -6.39 15.23
N VAL A 242 16.49 -5.40 15.43
CA VAL A 242 16.98 -4.50 14.38
C VAL A 242 18.49 -4.71 14.23
N LYS A 243 18.92 -5.02 13.01
CA LYS A 243 20.34 -4.97 12.64
C LYS A 243 20.67 -3.54 12.20
N ARG A 244 21.61 -2.90 12.90
CA ARG A 244 22.00 -1.50 12.66
C ARG A 244 22.82 -1.36 11.39
N TYR A 245 22.56 -0.31 10.62
CA TYR A 245 23.31 0.00 9.41
C TYR A 245 24.83 0.12 9.68
N GLY A 246 25.65 -0.39 8.75
CA GLY A 246 27.11 -0.30 8.83
C GLY A 246 27.77 -1.12 9.95
N THR A 247 26.98 -1.84 10.76
CA THR A 247 27.49 -2.68 11.85
C THR A 247 26.86 -4.08 11.81
N GLU A 248 27.48 -5.03 12.50
CA GLU A 248 26.89 -6.35 12.75
C GLU A 248 26.09 -6.39 14.07
N THR A 249 25.84 -5.23 14.68
CA THR A 249 25.12 -5.16 15.95
C THR A 249 23.61 -5.29 15.75
N THR A 250 22.99 -6.02 16.66
CA THR A 250 21.53 -6.16 16.73
C THR A 250 21.01 -5.64 18.05
N GLU A 251 19.92 -4.91 18.00
CA GLU A 251 19.26 -4.34 19.17
C GLU A 251 17.78 -4.71 19.18
N THR A 252 17.20 -4.85 20.36
CA THR A 252 15.75 -5.05 20.50
C THR A 252 15.10 -3.71 20.82
N ILE A 253 14.09 -3.34 20.03
CA ILE A 253 13.27 -2.16 20.25
C ILE A 253 11.80 -2.57 20.25
N VAL A 254 10.96 -1.80 20.95
CA VAL A 254 9.50 -1.96 20.91
C VAL A 254 8.92 -0.75 20.20
N LEU A 255 8.20 -0.99 19.11
CA LEU A 255 7.56 0.07 18.32
C LEU A 255 6.08 0.12 18.67
N HIS A 256 5.65 1.20 19.31
CA HIS A 256 4.23 1.45 19.59
C HIS A 256 3.61 2.18 18.40
N PRO A 257 2.69 1.57 17.63
CA PRO A 257 2.12 2.21 16.45
C PRO A 257 1.39 3.51 16.81
N ASP A 258 1.61 4.55 16.02
CA ASP A 258 0.81 5.77 16.06
C ASP A 258 -0.59 5.48 15.51
N GLN A 259 -1.61 5.94 16.22
CA GLN A 259 -3.03 5.73 15.95
C GLN A 259 -3.74 7.03 15.56
N SER A 260 -3.00 8.12 15.34
CA SER A 260 -3.55 9.42 14.95
C SER A 260 -4.15 9.42 13.53
N ASP A 261 -3.66 8.54 12.65
CA ASP A 261 -4.20 8.34 11.30
C ASP A 261 -5.24 7.22 11.24
N ALA A 262 -5.94 7.14 10.10
CA ALA A 262 -6.94 6.11 9.82
C ALA A 262 -6.44 4.66 9.96
N LEU A 263 -5.12 4.43 9.83
CA LEU A 263 -4.50 3.12 9.97
C LEU A 263 -3.26 3.23 10.87
N PRO A 264 -3.13 2.35 11.89
CA PRO A 264 -1.96 2.36 12.77
C PRO A 264 -0.65 2.20 11.99
N ARG A 265 0.36 3.01 12.30
CA ARG A 265 1.65 3.01 11.59
C ARG A 265 2.83 3.31 12.50
N VAL A 266 4.01 2.85 12.12
CA VAL A 266 5.27 3.16 12.83
C VAL A 266 6.13 4.20 12.13
N GLY A 267 5.75 4.65 10.93
CA GLY A 267 6.45 5.72 10.21
C GLY A 267 7.78 5.28 9.57
N ILE A 268 7.80 4.12 8.91
CA ILE A 268 8.93 3.69 8.04
C ILE A 268 8.49 3.63 6.58
N SER A 269 9.39 3.96 5.65
CA SER A 269 9.15 3.83 4.21
C SER A 269 9.76 2.56 3.61
N THR A 270 9.25 2.14 2.45
CA THR A 270 9.70 0.95 1.74
C THR A 270 11.15 1.11 1.24
N PRO A 271 11.96 0.04 1.29
CA PRO A 271 13.33 0.13 0.83
C PRO A 271 13.44 0.33 -0.68
N VAL A 272 14.53 0.97 -1.09
CA VAL A 272 14.87 1.25 -2.49
C VAL A 272 16.28 0.76 -2.81
N THR A 273 16.58 0.63 -4.09
CA THR A 273 17.89 0.19 -4.60
C THR A 273 18.72 1.39 -5.07
N PRO A 274 20.04 1.22 -5.25
CA PRO A 274 20.86 2.16 -6.01
C PRO A 274 20.73 1.96 -7.54
N ARG A 275 19.67 1.32 -8.02
CA ARG A 275 19.42 1.10 -9.46
C ARG A 275 18.46 2.14 -10.00
N VAL A 276 18.81 2.71 -11.14
CA VAL A 276 17.98 3.67 -11.88
C VAL A 276 16.70 2.99 -12.37
N SER A 277 15.56 3.63 -12.11
CA SER A 277 14.23 3.15 -12.46
C SER A 277 14.08 2.88 -13.95
N ALA A 278 13.53 1.72 -14.29
CA ALA A 278 13.22 1.38 -15.67
C ALA A 278 12.10 2.24 -16.28
N GLU A 279 11.15 2.67 -15.46
CA GLU A 279 9.98 3.44 -15.91
C GLU A 279 10.25 4.94 -15.92
N ASN A 280 10.90 5.46 -14.87
CA ASN A 280 11.15 6.90 -14.70
C ASN A 280 12.61 7.12 -14.26
N PRO A 281 13.61 7.03 -15.16
CA PRO A 281 15.03 7.14 -14.82
C PRO A 281 15.41 8.46 -14.11
N THR A 282 14.72 9.54 -14.45
CA THR A 282 14.93 10.87 -13.88
C THR A 282 13.59 11.54 -13.59
N VAL A 283 13.53 12.31 -12.51
CA VAL A 283 12.40 13.18 -12.17
C VAL A 283 12.44 14.39 -13.12
N PRO A 284 11.34 14.73 -13.81
CA PRO A 284 11.27 15.93 -14.65
C PRO A 284 11.69 17.19 -13.89
N HIS A 285 12.29 18.16 -14.58
CA HIS A 285 12.77 19.45 -14.04
C HIS A 285 13.87 19.37 -12.98
N SER A 286 14.27 18.17 -12.55
CA SER A 286 15.38 17.97 -11.62
C SER A 286 16.76 18.12 -12.27
N PRO A 287 17.83 18.31 -11.48
CA PRO A 287 19.20 18.33 -11.99
C PRO A 287 19.59 17.09 -12.81
N ALA A 288 19.12 15.89 -12.43
CA ALA A 288 19.39 14.67 -13.18
C ALA A 288 18.72 14.66 -14.55
N SER A 289 17.52 15.24 -14.69
CA SER A 289 16.85 15.37 -15.99
C SER A 289 17.48 16.44 -16.90
N ALA A 290 18.16 17.43 -16.30
CA ALA A 290 18.90 18.45 -17.02
C ALA A 290 20.31 18.00 -17.46
N ALA A 291 20.78 16.85 -16.97
CA ALA A 291 22.04 16.25 -17.41
C ALA A 291 21.96 15.88 -18.92
N PRO A 292 23.10 15.78 -19.63
CA PRO A 292 23.11 15.42 -21.05
C PRO A 292 22.28 14.17 -21.33
N GLU A 293 21.55 14.16 -22.45
CA GLU A 293 20.66 13.06 -22.82
C GLU A 293 21.40 11.71 -22.78
N GLY A 294 20.79 10.71 -22.15
CA GLY A 294 21.38 9.37 -21.98
C GLY A 294 22.37 9.25 -20.82
N SER A 295 22.50 10.27 -19.97
CA SER A 295 23.30 10.21 -18.73
C SER A 295 22.83 9.08 -17.82
N PHE A 296 21.52 9.00 -17.54
CA PHE A 296 20.91 7.91 -16.78
C PHE A 296 20.01 7.09 -17.69
N GLN A 297 20.27 5.78 -17.79
CA GLN A 297 19.45 4.86 -18.57
C GLN A 297 18.67 3.88 -17.67
N PRO A 298 17.49 3.42 -18.13
CA PRO A 298 16.73 2.36 -17.46
C PRO A 298 17.60 1.19 -17.00
N GLY A 299 17.62 0.94 -15.69
CA GLY A 299 18.32 -0.19 -15.08
C GLY A 299 19.83 0.02 -14.84
N ASP A 300 20.40 1.19 -15.11
CA ASP A 300 21.78 1.54 -14.72
C ASP A 300 21.96 1.32 -13.20
N LEU A 301 23.06 0.68 -12.79
CA LEU A 301 23.37 0.48 -11.36
C LEU A 301 24.40 1.50 -10.90
N ILE A 302 24.06 2.32 -9.91
CA ILE A 302 25.02 3.21 -9.26
C ILE A 302 25.92 2.35 -8.36
N VAL A 303 27.23 2.37 -8.63
CA VAL A 303 28.22 1.60 -7.87
C VAL A 303 29.22 2.47 -7.12
N GLU A 304 29.34 3.75 -7.48
CA GLU A 304 30.14 4.73 -6.74
C GLU A 304 29.48 6.11 -6.84
N ALA A 305 29.66 6.94 -5.81
CA ALA A 305 29.32 8.36 -5.81
C ALA A 305 30.48 9.13 -5.16
N ASN A 306 31.04 10.12 -5.86
CA ASN A 306 32.25 10.85 -5.46
C ASN A 306 33.44 9.93 -5.10
N GLY A 307 33.57 8.79 -5.80
CA GLY A 307 34.60 7.79 -5.55
C GLY A 307 34.37 6.91 -4.31
N GLU A 308 33.30 7.16 -3.55
CA GLU A 308 32.87 6.28 -2.45
C GLU A 308 32.04 5.11 -3.02
N PRO A 309 32.32 3.85 -2.63
CA PRO A 309 31.54 2.70 -3.07
C PRO A 309 30.08 2.76 -2.61
N VAL A 310 29.16 2.44 -3.51
CA VAL A 310 27.71 2.37 -3.25
C VAL A 310 27.26 0.91 -3.39
N THR A 311 27.01 0.25 -2.26
CA THR A 311 26.50 -1.14 -2.23
C THR A 311 24.99 -1.20 -2.06
N ASN A 312 24.43 -0.21 -1.37
CA ASN A 312 23.02 -0.11 -1.03
C ASN A 312 22.58 1.36 -1.03
N TYR A 313 21.28 1.60 -0.80
CA TYR A 313 20.73 2.96 -0.82
C TYR A 313 21.25 3.85 0.32
N ALA A 314 21.53 3.28 1.50
CA ALA A 314 22.06 4.05 2.61
C ALA A 314 23.48 4.57 2.33
N ASP A 315 24.32 3.84 1.59
CA ASP A 315 25.60 4.36 1.09
C ASP A 315 25.38 5.57 0.17
N LEU A 316 24.47 5.42 -0.80
CA LEU A 316 24.17 6.49 -1.76
C LEU A 316 23.68 7.75 -1.05
N ILE A 317 22.65 7.62 -0.21
CA ILE A 317 22.07 8.79 0.46
C ILE A 317 23.06 9.43 1.43
N SER A 318 23.95 8.65 2.04
CA SER A 318 25.01 9.14 2.92
C SER A 318 25.99 10.04 2.19
N VAL A 319 26.36 9.69 0.95
CA VAL A 319 27.18 10.57 0.09
C VAL A 319 26.41 11.83 -0.31
N LEU A 320 25.15 11.70 -0.71
CA LEU A 320 24.32 12.83 -1.14
C LEU A 320 24.06 13.84 -0.01
N GLU A 321 23.83 13.35 1.21
CA GLU A 321 23.59 14.17 2.40
C GLU A 321 24.82 15.00 2.77
N ARG A 322 26.03 14.43 2.65
CA ARG A 322 27.29 15.17 2.92
C ARG A 322 27.62 16.21 1.85
N HIS A 323 27.08 16.07 0.64
CA HIS A 323 27.46 16.87 -0.53
C HIS A 323 26.26 17.63 -1.12
N LYS A 324 25.24 17.97 -0.33
CA LYS A 324 24.00 18.62 -0.81
C LYS A 324 24.21 19.87 -1.67
N SER A 325 25.18 20.71 -1.32
CA SER A 325 25.49 21.95 -2.05
C SER A 325 26.57 21.79 -3.13
N GLN A 326 27.09 20.58 -3.35
CA GLN A 326 28.19 20.28 -4.25
C GLN A 326 27.76 19.38 -5.40
N ASP A 327 28.56 19.40 -6.46
CA ASP A 327 28.45 18.44 -7.56
C ASP A 327 28.72 17.02 -7.06
N VAL A 328 27.99 16.05 -7.63
CA VAL A 328 28.18 14.63 -7.34
C VAL A 328 28.48 13.89 -8.64
N THR A 329 29.61 13.18 -8.67
CA THR A 329 29.99 12.29 -9.77
C THR A 329 29.63 10.85 -9.44
N TYR A 330 28.72 10.28 -10.24
CA TYR A 330 28.27 8.90 -10.15
C TYR A 330 29.05 8.02 -11.12
N THR A 331 29.49 6.84 -10.64
CA THR A 331 29.91 5.73 -11.51
C THR A 331 28.75 4.76 -11.65
N LEU A 332 28.28 4.59 -12.88
CA LEU A 332 27.18 3.70 -13.25
C LEU A 332 27.73 2.44 -13.92
N LEU A 333 27.10 1.29 -13.68
CA LEU A 333 27.27 0.10 -14.51
C LEU A 333 26.08 -0.05 -15.45
N ARG A 334 26.30 0.28 -16.73
CA ARG A 334 25.31 0.24 -17.79
C ARG A 334 25.21 -1.13 -18.44
N GLY A 335 23.97 -1.62 -18.60
CA GLY A 335 23.71 -2.97 -19.13
C GLY A 335 24.12 -4.10 -18.19
N ALA A 336 24.44 -3.78 -16.93
CA ALA A 336 24.78 -4.76 -15.91
C ALA A 336 23.55 -5.59 -15.55
N LYS A 337 23.62 -6.90 -15.80
CA LYS A 337 22.57 -7.84 -15.41
C LYS A 337 22.88 -8.39 -14.03
N LYS A 338 21.96 -8.21 -13.09
CA LYS A 338 21.99 -8.93 -11.82
C LYS A 338 21.32 -10.29 -12.02
N LYS A 339 22.05 -11.40 -11.81
CA LYS A 339 21.39 -12.70 -11.68
C LYS A 339 20.64 -12.74 -10.35
N ALA A 340 19.48 -13.37 -10.33
CA ALA A 340 18.74 -13.62 -9.09
C ALA A 340 19.64 -14.35 -8.09
N GLY A 341 19.91 -13.72 -6.92
CA GLY A 341 20.73 -14.29 -5.85
C GLY A 341 22.16 -13.77 -5.73
N ASP A 342 22.69 -13.03 -6.72
CA ASP A 342 24.04 -12.44 -6.61
C ASP A 342 24.00 -11.14 -5.79
N SER A 343 24.99 -10.94 -4.91
CA SER A 343 25.18 -9.70 -4.15
C SER A 343 25.74 -8.56 -5.00
N ALA A 344 26.53 -8.88 -6.04
CA ALA A 344 27.16 -7.90 -6.93
C ALA A 344 26.70 -8.09 -8.39
N ALA A 345 26.39 -6.99 -9.08
CA ALA A 345 26.17 -7.05 -10.51
C ALA A 345 27.51 -7.29 -11.23
N THR A 346 27.55 -8.26 -12.14
CA THR A 346 28.75 -8.57 -12.92
C THR A 346 28.59 -8.13 -14.37
N GLY A 347 29.62 -7.47 -14.91
CA GLY A 347 29.61 -6.92 -16.26
C GLY A 347 28.97 -5.54 -16.37
N GLY A 348 28.85 -5.04 -17.60
CA GLY A 348 28.37 -3.69 -17.89
C GLY A 348 29.49 -2.68 -18.12
N GLU A 349 29.17 -1.63 -18.87
CA GLU A 349 30.08 -0.51 -19.13
C GLU A 349 30.08 0.45 -17.96
N ARG A 350 31.27 0.90 -17.53
CA ARG A 350 31.39 1.95 -16.51
C ARG A 350 31.17 3.32 -17.16
N VAL A 351 30.14 4.02 -16.73
CA VAL A 351 29.80 5.36 -17.22
C VAL A 351 29.89 6.33 -16.06
N SER A 352 30.61 7.44 -16.24
CA SER A 352 30.71 8.50 -15.24
C SER A 352 29.77 9.64 -15.59
N VAL A 353 28.95 10.08 -14.64
CA VAL A 353 27.99 11.18 -14.81
C VAL A 353 28.14 12.13 -13.64
N THR A 354 28.38 13.41 -13.91
CA THR A 354 28.37 14.45 -12.88
C THR A 354 27.06 15.22 -12.93
N VAL A 355 26.41 15.35 -11.78
CA VAL A 355 25.16 16.12 -11.62
C VAL A 355 25.40 17.21 -10.58
N GLY A 356 24.97 18.42 -10.91
CA GLY A 356 25.06 19.56 -10.00
C GLY A 356 24.13 19.44 -8.79
N PRO A 357 24.23 20.39 -7.83
CA PRO A 357 23.34 20.43 -6.68
C PRO A 357 21.87 20.64 -7.09
N ASN A 358 20.94 20.28 -6.19
CA ASN A 358 19.51 20.56 -6.32
C ASN A 358 19.09 21.66 -5.33
N PRO A 359 19.08 22.95 -5.73
CA PRO A 359 18.64 24.03 -4.86
C PRO A 359 17.17 23.86 -4.49
N MET A 360 16.83 24.05 -3.22
CA MET A 360 15.46 23.88 -2.76
C MET A 360 14.54 24.96 -3.33
N GLU A 361 13.46 24.53 -3.99
CA GLU A 361 12.42 25.43 -4.48
C GLU A 361 11.51 25.85 -3.32
N ARG A 362 11.30 27.17 -3.18
CA ARG A 362 10.57 27.73 -2.03
C ARG A 362 9.69 28.90 -2.47
N PHE A 363 8.72 29.21 -1.62
CA PHE A 363 7.85 30.38 -1.78
C PHE A 363 8.46 31.67 -1.23
N GLY A 364 9.45 31.56 -0.34
CA GLY A 364 10.03 32.72 0.38
C GLY A 364 9.33 33.09 1.69
N VAL A 365 8.51 32.19 2.24
CA VAL A 365 7.88 32.34 3.54
C VAL A 365 8.77 31.71 4.61
N VAL A 366 9.12 32.50 5.64
CA VAL A 366 9.72 31.99 6.88
C VAL A 366 8.57 31.69 7.85
N ALA A 367 8.29 30.40 8.02
CA ALA A 367 7.21 29.90 8.85
C ALA A 367 7.62 29.81 10.33
N THR A 368 6.64 29.81 11.24
CA THR A 368 6.88 29.72 12.68
C THR A 368 7.29 28.30 13.09
N LEU A 369 8.45 28.15 13.71
CA LEU A 369 8.85 26.89 14.33
C LEU A 369 8.05 26.70 15.63
N GLY A 370 7.25 25.64 15.68
CA GLY A 370 6.47 25.30 16.87
C GLY A 370 7.31 24.65 17.98
N PRO A 371 6.69 24.33 19.13
CA PRO A 371 7.36 23.65 20.22
C PRO A 371 7.82 22.25 19.81
N VAL A 372 8.86 21.76 20.47
CA VAL A 372 9.38 20.40 20.31
C VAL A 372 8.23 19.42 20.55
N GLN A 373 7.87 18.66 19.52
CA GLN A 373 6.83 17.64 19.59
C GLN A 373 7.40 16.33 20.14
N ALA A 374 8.62 15.99 19.71
CA ALA A 374 9.29 14.75 20.12
C ALA A 374 10.81 14.94 20.16
N VAL A 375 11.45 14.18 21.05
CA VAL A 375 12.90 14.09 21.20
C VAL A 375 13.31 12.64 21.00
N GLN A 376 14.26 12.39 20.11
CA GLN A 376 14.77 11.05 19.84
C GLN A 376 15.61 10.55 21.02
N ALA A 377 15.44 9.28 21.41
CA ALA A 377 16.25 8.69 22.47
C ALA A 377 17.75 8.67 22.11
N GLY A 378 18.61 9.06 23.07
CA GLY A 378 20.06 9.12 22.87
C GLY A 378 20.52 10.16 21.84
N SER A 379 19.69 11.16 21.55
CA SER A 379 20.07 12.29 20.71
C SER A 379 20.82 13.37 21.50
N PRO A 380 21.56 14.27 20.81
CA PRO A 380 22.18 15.43 21.46
C PRO A 380 21.19 16.27 22.27
N ALA A 381 19.95 16.43 21.78
CA ALA A 381 18.92 17.17 22.50
C ALA A 381 18.49 16.45 23.78
N ALA A 382 18.32 15.12 23.74
CA ALA A 382 17.97 14.33 24.92
C ALA A 382 19.08 14.42 25.99
N GLU A 383 20.36 14.32 25.58
CA GLU A 383 21.50 14.43 26.49
C GLU A 383 21.64 15.83 27.11
N ALA A 384 21.28 16.87 26.36
CA ALA A 384 21.27 18.24 26.84
C ALA A 384 20.05 18.60 27.71
N GLY A 385 19.08 17.69 27.85
CA GLY A 385 17.88 17.89 28.66
C GLY A 385 16.76 18.68 27.97
N LEU A 386 16.72 18.69 26.64
CA LEU A 386 15.57 19.21 25.89
C LEU A 386 14.37 18.26 26.03
N GLU A 387 13.19 18.82 26.19
CA GLU A 387 11.95 18.08 26.44
C GLU A 387 10.86 18.45 25.43
N ALA A 388 9.88 17.55 25.27
CA ALA A 388 8.68 17.87 24.50
C ALA A 388 7.94 19.05 25.15
N GLY A 389 7.51 20.02 24.34
CA GLY A 389 6.90 21.27 24.76
C GLY A 389 7.85 22.47 24.80
N ASP A 390 9.18 22.25 24.82
CA ASP A 390 10.16 23.34 24.76
C ASP A 390 10.05 24.09 23.42
N ARG A 391 10.14 25.42 23.44
CA ARG A 391 10.24 26.23 22.23
C ARG A 391 11.67 26.67 22.01
N LEU A 392 12.21 26.40 20.83
CA LEU A 392 13.54 26.83 20.44
C LEU A 392 13.49 28.31 20.04
N LEU A 393 14.20 29.17 20.77
CA LEU A 393 14.19 30.62 20.54
C LEU A 393 15.39 31.07 19.71
N SER A 394 16.59 30.59 20.04
CA SER A 394 17.83 30.99 19.37
C SER A 394 18.91 29.92 19.40
N VAL A 395 19.81 29.97 18.43
CA VAL A 395 21.06 29.19 18.39
C VAL A 395 22.23 30.16 18.40
N ASN A 396 23.15 30.00 19.35
CA ASN A 396 24.29 30.90 19.54
C ASN A 396 23.89 32.39 19.65
N GLY A 397 22.72 32.66 20.22
CA GLY A 397 22.16 34.01 20.35
C GLY A 397 21.46 34.56 19.11
N VAL A 398 21.49 33.85 17.97
CA VAL A 398 20.76 34.23 16.75
C VAL A 398 19.36 33.65 16.78
N ALA A 399 18.34 34.50 16.67
CA ALA A 399 16.94 34.12 16.75
C ALA A 399 16.54 33.11 15.66
N ILE A 400 15.56 32.25 15.93
CA ILE A 400 14.97 31.35 14.95
C ILE A 400 13.68 31.96 14.42
N GLY A 401 13.56 32.04 13.09
CA GLY A 401 12.41 32.57 12.37
C GLY A 401 12.48 34.08 12.12
N ALA A 402 12.31 34.92 13.15
CA ALA A 402 12.44 36.37 13.03
C ALA A 402 13.24 36.98 14.19
N GLY A 403 14.10 37.96 13.88
CA GLY A 403 14.90 38.71 14.85
C GLY A 403 14.24 40.02 15.26
N GLU A 404 14.58 40.53 16.44
CA GLU A 404 14.14 41.85 16.91
C GLU A 404 14.62 42.96 15.96
N ASP A 405 13.74 43.89 15.59
CA ASP A 405 14.05 45.06 14.76
C ASP A 405 14.83 44.76 13.46
N GLY A 406 14.61 43.58 12.86
CA GLY A 406 15.30 43.16 11.64
C GLY A 406 16.71 42.62 11.85
N ALA A 407 17.07 42.25 13.08
CA ALA A 407 18.28 41.50 13.38
C ALA A 407 18.33 40.16 12.63
N GLU A 408 19.54 39.63 12.48
CA GLU A 408 19.77 38.34 11.84
C GLU A 408 18.98 37.23 12.54
N ALA A 409 18.33 36.39 11.75
CA ALA A 409 17.57 35.24 12.22
C ALA A 409 17.77 34.04 11.30
N TYR A 410 17.72 32.86 11.87
CA TYR A 410 17.79 31.60 11.13
C TYR A 410 16.42 31.18 10.64
N ASP A 411 16.32 30.93 9.35
CA ASP A 411 15.16 30.26 8.77
C ASP A 411 15.07 28.81 9.29
N PRO A 412 13.95 28.40 9.91
CA PRO A 412 13.77 27.04 10.41
C PRO A 412 14.04 25.96 9.36
N VAL A 413 13.73 26.21 8.08
CA VAL A 413 13.95 25.24 6.99
C VAL A 413 15.43 24.96 6.77
N THR A 414 16.30 25.95 7.00
CA THR A 414 17.76 25.81 6.81
C THR A 414 18.52 25.49 8.10
N LEU A 415 17.80 25.44 9.22
CA LEU A 415 18.41 25.37 10.54
C LEU A 415 19.20 24.06 10.74
N ASP A 416 18.66 22.93 10.26
CA ASP A 416 19.34 21.63 10.41
C ASP A 416 20.64 21.56 9.61
N ASP A 417 20.68 22.08 8.38
CA ASP A 417 21.90 22.12 7.57
C ASP A 417 22.99 23.00 8.23
N ARG A 418 22.59 24.10 8.87
CA ARG A 418 23.51 24.97 9.64
C ARG A 418 24.06 24.23 10.87
N LEU A 419 23.21 23.54 11.60
CA LEU A 419 23.62 22.74 12.77
C LEU A 419 24.53 21.58 12.37
N ALA A 420 24.25 20.92 11.23
CA ALA A 420 25.10 19.88 10.67
C ALA A 420 26.48 20.42 10.27
N ALA A 421 26.55 21.62 9.70
CA ALA A 421 27.81 22.26 9.36
C ALA A 421 28.65 22.60 10.61
N LEU A 422 28.02 23.12 11.66
CA LEU A 422 28.67 23.37 12.96
C LEU A 422 29.15 22.05 13.61
N ALA A 423 28.33 21.00 13.55
CA ALA A 423 28.69 19.66 14.01
C ALA A 423 29.90 19.09 13.26
N ALA A 424 29.96 19.26 11.94
CA ALA A 424 31.09 18.84 11.12
C ALA A 424 32.38 19.61 11.44
N ALA A 425 32.27 20.85 11.93
CA ALA A 425 33.38 21.63 12.47
C ALA A 425 33.76 21.24 13.91
N GLY A 426 33.00 20.35 14.55
CA GLY A 426 33.21 19.92 15.95
C GLY A 426 32.76 20.97 16.97
N GLU A 427 31.88 21.89 16.57
CA GLU A 427 31.43 22.99 17.43
C GLU A 427 30.22 22.58 18.28
N THR A 428 30.25 22.98 19.55
CA THR A 428 29.07 22.96 20.44
C THR A 428 28.26 24.23 20.27
N VAL A 429 26.95 24.13 20.31
CA VAL A 429 26.03 25.28 20.21
C VAL A 429 25.33 25.55 21.53
N THR A 430 24.93 26.80 21.75
CA THR A 430 24.02 27.17 22.85
C THR A 430 22.61 27.35 22.31
N LEU A 431 21.64 26.64 22.86
CA LEU A 431 20.22 26.76 22.54
C LEU A 431 19.52 27.55 23.64
N ALA A 432 18.92 28.69 23.32
CA ALA A 432 17.98 29.33 24.24
C ALA A 432 16.58 28.76 23.99
N ILE A 433 15.92 28.32 25.07
CA ILE A 433 14.60 27.71 25.00
C ILE A 433 13.61 28.37 25.96
N GLU A 434 12.36 28.38 25.58
CA GLU A 434 11.24 28.67 26.49
C GLU A 434 10.64 27.33 26.95
N ARG A 435 10.56 27.15 28.28
CA ARG A 435 9.96 25.98 28.92
C ARG A 435 8.78 26.41 29.79
N ALA A 436 7.67 25.68 29.70
CA ALA A 436 6.49 25.96 30.50
C ALA A 436 6.82 25.99 32.01
N GLY A 437 6.52 27.11 32.67
CA GLY A 437 6.77 27.31 34.10
C GLY A 437 8.12 27.93 34.46
N ALA A 438 9.02 28.15 33.50
CA ALA A 438 10.22 28.96 33.70
C ALA A 438 9.91 30.45 33.50
N GLU A 439 10.45 31.33 34.35
CA GLU A 439 10.28 32.79 34.22
C GLU A 439 11.24 33.40 33.17
N GLU A 440 12.39 32.77 32.93
CA GLU A 440 13.40 33.20 31.96
C GLU A 440 13.78 32.05 31.01
N PRO A 441 14.22 32.37 29.78
CA PRO A 441 14.72 31.35 28.86
C PRO A 441 15.86 30.52 29.44
N ILE A 442 15.81 29.20 29.24
CA ILE A 442 16.86 28.27 29.66
C ILE A 442 17.89 28.18 28.53
N VAL A 443 19.18 28.23 28.86
CA VAL A 443 20.26 28.06 27.89
C VAL A 443 20.88 26.68 28.05
N LEU A 444 20.77 25.86 27.00
CA LEU A 444 21.34 24.52 26.94
C LEU A 444 22.59 24.50 26.07
N SER A 445 23.64 23.79 26.49
CA SER A 445 24.81 23.53 25.64
C SER A 445 24.63 22.17 24.98
N VAL A 446 24.68 22.15 23.65
CA VAL A 446 24.43 20.95 22.85
C VAL A 446 25.56 20.74 21.87
N ALA A 447 26.06 19.50 21.78
CA ALA A 447 26.98 19.09 20.73
C ALA A 447 26.15 18.46 19.58
N PRO A 448 25.77 19.21 18.52
CA PRO A 448 24.98 18.64 17.44
C PRO A 448 25.75 17.52 16.74
N ARG A 449 25.02 16.59 16.11
CA ARG A 449 25.59 15.55 15.26
C ARG A 449 25.56 15.97 13.79
N ALA A 450 26.47 15.47 12.98
CA ALA A 450 26.44 15.62 11.53
C ALA A 450 25.72 14.39 10.92
N PRO A 451 24.42 14.48 10.62
CA PRO A 451 23.67 13.35 10.07
C PRO A 451 24.18 12.98 8.67
N THR A 452 24.15 11.69 8.37
CA THR A 452 24.43 11.16 7.02
C THR A 452 23.21 10.44 6.44
N TRP A 453 22.02 10.77 6.94
CA TRP A 453 20.76 10.26 6.46
C TRP A 453 19.73 11.38 6.59
N PRO A 454 18.83 11.53 5.62
CA PRO A 454 17.76 12.50 5.71
C PRO A 454 16.59 11.93 6.52
N GLU A 455 15.88 12.82 7.21
CA GLU A 455 14.58 12.54 7.81
C GLU A 455 13.55 13.38 7.06
N ARG A 456 12.56 12.73 6.46
CA ARG A 456 11.66 13.37 5.49
C ARG A 456 10.22 13.33 5.95
N SER A 457 9.57 14.48 5.88
CA SER A 457 8.17 14.70 6.25
C SER A 457 7.24 14.38 5.07
N PHE A 458 7.04 13.09 4.82
CA PHE A 458 6.21 12.60 3.69
C PHE A 458 4.69 12.63 3.95
N THR A 459 4.27 12.84 5.20
CA THR A 459 2.87 12.84 5.60
C THR A 459 2.43 14.25 5.93
N ASP A 460 1.16 14.59 5.68
CA ASP A 460 0.62 15.94 5.86
C ASP A 460 0.77 16.49 7.28
N ASN A 461 0.97 15.65 8.30
CA ASN A 461 1.15 16.09 9.68
C ASN A 461 2.57 15.88 10.20
N ALA A 462 3.52 15.48 9.36
CA ALA A 462 4.87 15.24 9.82
C ALA A 462 5.57 16.56 10.18
N PRO A 463 6.09 16.71 11.41
CA PRO A 463 6.88 17.87 11.81
C PRO A 463 8.16 18.00 10.99
N LEU A 464 8.82 19.15 11.10
CA LEU A 464 10.18 19.35 10.62
C LEU A 464 11.15 18.60 11.57
N ALA A 465 12.02 17.77 11.03
CA ALA A 465 13.13 17.20 11.78
C ALA A 465 14.30 18.19 11.84
N LEU A 466 14.86 18.39 13.04
CA LEU A 466 16.20 18.90 13.23
C LEU A 466 17.09 17.71 13.59
N THR A 467 17.47 16.96 12.57
CA THR A 467 18.18 15.68 12.69
C THR A 467 19.48 15.82 13.46
N SER A 468 20.16 16.96 13.33
CA SER A 468 21.42 17.29 14.02
C SER A 468 21.25 17.41 15.54
N LEU A 469 20.05 17.72 16.02
CA LEU A 469 19.71 17.72 17.44
C LEU A 469 18.97 16.43 17.84
N GLY A 470 18.26 15.80 16.90
CA GLY A 470 17.35 14.68 17.13
C GLY A 470 16.04 15.13 17.79
N VAL A 471 15.45 16.19 17.26
CA VAL A 471 14.15 16.73 17.68
C VAL A 471 13.24 16.92 16.48
N ALA A 472 11.94 16.83 16.74
CA ALA A 472 10.91 17.07 15.73
C ALA A 472 10.01 18.21 16.19
N CYS A 473 9.86 19.25 15.36
CA CYS A 473 9.08 20.45 15.67
C CYS A 473 8.08 20.73 14.53
N PRO A 474 6.79 20.98 14.80
CA PRO A 474 5.85 21.33 13.76
C PRO A 474 6.24 22.69 13.16
N LEU A 475 6.10 22.82 11.84
CA LEU A 475 6.35 24.08 11.15
C LEU A 475 5.00 24.71 10.84
N ILE A 476 4.60 25.67 11.67
CA ILE A 476 3.28 26.30 11.65
C ILE A 476 3.26 27.35 10.55
N ALA A 477 2.27 27.30 9.67
CA ALA A 477 2.13 28.17 8.50
C ALA A 477 1.71 29.62 8.85
N GLU A 478 2.25 30.16 9.94
CA GLU A 478 2.21 31.56 10.34
C GLU A 478 3.51 32.23 9.90
N VAL A 479 3.38 33.29 9.10
CA VAL A 479 4.50 34.02 8.50
C VAL A 479 5.21 34.83 9.59
N GLN A 480 6.48 34.51 9.87
CA GLN A 480 7.33 35.34 10.74
C GLN A 480 8.12 36.38 9.95
N ALA A 481 8.60 35.99 8.77
CA ALA A 481 9.33 36.86 7.87
C ALA A 481 9.11 36.44 6.42
N VAL A 482 9.44 37.36 5.50
CA VAL A 482 9.42 37.13 4.06
C VAL A 482 10.83 37.33 3.53
N ILE A 483 11.35 36.32 2.83
CA ILE A 483 12.69 36.36 2.25
C ILE A 483 12.69 37.38 1.11
N ALA A 484 13.70 38.25 1.06
CA ALA A 484 13.86 39.22 -0.02
C ALA A 484 14.04 38.53 -1.39
N ASP A 485 13.62 39.19 -2.47
CA ASP A 485 13.73 38.68 -3.86
C ASP A 485 13.05 37.31 -4.12
N SER A 486 12.07 36.96 -3.28
CA SER A 486 11.31 35.72 -3.35
C SER A 486 9.90 35.92 -3.94
N PRO A 487 9.20 34.83 -4.35
CA PRO A 487 7.79 34.92 -4.77
C PRO A 487 6.89 35.58 -3.72
N ALA A 488 7.09 35.27 -2.43
CA ALA A 488 6.34 35.87 -1.33
C ALA A 488 6.60 37.38 -1.18
N ALA A 489 7.81 37.86 -1.47
CA ALA A 489 8.13 39.30 -1.45
C ALA A 489 7.48 40.08 -2.61
N ALA A 490 7.11 39.39 -3.70
CA ALA A 490 6.45 39.99 -4.86
C ALA A 490 4.94 40.22 -4.64
N VAL A 491 4.39 39.74 -3.52
CA VAL A 491 2.97 39.87 -3.16
C VAL A 491 2.81 40.50 -1.78
N ASP A 492 1.58 40.85 -1.43
CA ASP A 492 1.26 41.43 -0.12
C ASP A 492 1.14 40.34 0.97
N LEU A 493 2.24 39.63 1.27
CA LEU A 493 2.39 38.76 2.45
C LEU A 493 3.16 39.47 3.55
N LYS A 494 2.71 39.36 4.79
CA LYS A 494 3.26 40.11 5.94
C LYS A 494 3.51 39.20 7.14
N PRO A 495 4.50 39.53 7.98
CA PRO A 495 4.61 38.94 9.31
C PRO A 495 3.27 39.00 10.06
N GLY A 496 2.89 37.88 10.69
CA GLY A 496 1.60 37.69 11.37
C GLY A 496 0.47 37.16 10.47
N ASP A 497 0.66 37.08 9.15
CA ASP A 497 -0.28 36.40 8.27
C ASP A 497 -0.30 34.89 8.56
N ARG A 498 -1.49 34.28 8.56
CA ARG A 498 -1.64 32.83 8.72
C ARG A 498 -2.15 32.18 7.44
N ILE A 499 -1.37 31.29 6.85
CA ILE A 499 -1.78 30.53 5.67
C ILE A 499 -2.65 29.37 6.14
N VAL A 500 -3.89 29.29 5.67
CA VAL A 500 -4.88 28.31 6.14
C VAL A 500 -5.20 27.21 5.13
N SER A 501 -4.86 27.42 3.85
CA SER A 501 -4.90 26.35 2.86
C SER A 501 -4.01 26.67 1.66
N VAL A 502 -3.66 25.62 0.91
CA VAL A 502 -2.94 25.72 -0.36
C VAL A 502 -3.56 24.81 -1.41
N ALA A 503 -3.68 25.27 -2.65
CA ALA A 503 -4.05 24.47 -3.81
C ALA A 503 -3.03 24.64 -4.93
N TYR A 504 -2.71 23.57 -5.65
CA TYR A 504 -1.73 23.62 -6.73
C TYR A 504 -2.42 23.62 -8.09
N HIS A 505 -1.81 24.33 -9.04
CA HIS A 505 -2.19 24.23 -10.45
C HIS A 505 -0.96 24.35 -11.35
N SER A 506 -0.92 23.49 -12.37
CA SER A 506 0.08 23.54 -13.45
C SER A 506 -0.53 23.07 -14.76
N THR A 507 -0.08 23.64 -15.88
CA THR A 507 -0.38 23.13 -17.22
C THR A 507 0.56 22.00 -17.63
N ASP A 508 1.69 21.84 -16.95
CA ASP A 508 2.59 20.71 -17.14
C ASP A 508 2.08 19.48 -16.37
N LYS A 509 1.83 18.39 -17.10
CA LYS A 509 1.37 17.14 -16.52
C LYS A 509 2.44 16.48 -15.64
N ALA A 510 3.73 16.75 -15.89
CA ALA A 510 4.83 16.22 -15.09
C ALA A 510 4.79 16.72 -13.64
N ASP A 511 4.20 17.89 -13.40
CA ASP A 511 4.13 18.47 -12.05
C ASP A 511 3.15 17.74 -11.13
N GLY A 512 2.23 16.94 -11.69
CA GLY A 512 1.25 16.17 -10.91
C GLY A 512 0.15 17.03 -10.26
N ALA A 513 -0.03 18.28 -10.70
CA ALA A 513 -0.96 19.24 -10.11
C ALA A 513 -2.03 19.73 -11.13
N PRO A 514 -2.94 18.86 -11.60
CA PRO A 514 -3.98 19.26 -12.53
C PRO A 514 -4.97 20.23 -11.88
N ALA A 515 -5.59 21.09 -12.69
CA ALA A 515 -6.62 22.02 -12.23
C ALA A 515 -7.77 21.28 -11.52
N GLY A 516 -8.21 21.83 -10.37
CA GLY A 516 -9.33 21.29 -9.59
C GLY A 516 -8.95 20.31 -8.48
N MET A 517 -7.67 20.21 -8.12
CA MET A 517 -7.24 19.51 -6.91
C MET A 517 -7.85 20.17 -5.67
N LYS A 518 -8.25 19.36 -4.68
CA LYS A 518 -8.79 19.89 -3.42
C LYS A 518 -7.68 20.64 -2.66
N PRO A 519 -7.96 21.82 -2.08
CA PRO A 519 -7.00 22.52 -1.25
C PRO A 519 -6.56 21.66 -0.06
N ILE A 520 -5.27 21.68 0.23
CA ILE A 520 -4.65 21.09 1.41
C ILE A 520 -4.89 22.07 2.58
N PRO A 521 -5.59 21.67 3.66
CA PRO A 521 -5.76 22.51 4.83
C PRO A 521 -4.42 22.65 5.58
N LEU A 522 -4.17 23.85 6.11
CA LEU A 522 -3.00 24.17 6.94
C LEU A 522 -3.51 24.69 8.28
N THR A 523 -3.80 23.77 9.20
CA THR A 523 -4.34 24.07 10.54
C THR A 523 -3.31 23.73 11.62
N ASP A 524 -3.55 24.14 12.87
CA ASP A 524 -2.66 23.75 13.98
C ASP A 524 -2.70 22.23 14.23
N GLU A 525 -3.83 21.60 13.91
CA GLU A 525 -4.03 20.15 13.96
C GLU A 525 -3.44 19.42 12.74
N SER A 526 -3.18 20.16 11.66
CA SER A 526 -2.61 19.65 10.41
C SER A 526 -1.52 20.59 9.88
N PRO A 527 -0.37 20.68 10.57
CA PRO A 527 0.70 21.60 10.21
C PRO A 527 1.51 21.07 9.01
N ALA A 528 0.89 21.02 7.84
CA ALA A 528 1.42 20.40 6.63
C ALA A 528 2.50 21.21 5.89
N TRP A 529 3.03 22.28 6.49
CA TRP A 529 4.00 23.13 5.81
C TRP A 529 5.26 22.36 5.34
N PRO A 530 5.84 21.42 6.10
CA PRO A 530 6.97 20.61 5.62
C PRO A 530 6.62 19.76 4.38
N SER A 531 5.42 19.16 4.32
CA SER A 531 4.99 18.38 3.15
C SER A 531 4.72 19.28 1.95
N VAL A 532 4.17 20.49 2.17
CA VAL A 532 4.03 21.54 1.13
C VAL A 532 5.39 21.89 0.54
N LEU A 533 6.40 22.14 1.38
CA LEU A 533 7.77 22.43 0.92
C LEU A 533 8.36 21.28 0.11
N LEU A 534 8.15 20.03 0.52
CA LEU A 534 8.63 18.87 -0.23
C LEU A 534 7.89 18.69 -1.57
N SER A 535 6.58 18.99 -1.61
CA SER A 535 5.73 18.76 -2.78
C SER A 535 6.04 19.68 -3.96
N VAL A 536 6.72 20.80 -3.71
CA VAL A 536 7.02 21.84 -4.71
C VAL A 536 8.43 21.75 -5.29
N GLN A 537 9.18 20.70 -4.94
CA GLN A 537 10.49 20.46 -5.53
C GLN A 537 10.37 19.91 -6.95
N ASP A 538 11.35 20.25 -7.79
CA ASP A 538 11.50 19.81 -9.17
C ASP A 538 10.24 20.11 -10.02
N LYS A 539 9.70 21.34 -9.93
CA LYS A 539 8.51 21.78 -10.68
C LYS A 539 8.84 22.63 -11.89
N SER A 540 7.93 22.62 -12.86
CA SER A 540 8.03 23.51 -14.01
C SER A 540 7.90 24.98 -13.58
N SER A 541 8.42 25.91 -14.40
CA SER A 541 8.25 27.35 -14.16
C SER A 541 6.79 27.83 -14.25
N ASP A 542 5.89 27.00 -14.79
CA ASP A 542 4.44 27.29 -14.85
C ASP A 542 3.72 26.92 -13.55
N PHE A 543 4.33 26.12 -12.67
CA PHE A 543 3.72 25.70 -11.42
C PHE A 543 3.33 26.89 -10.53
N ARG A 544 2.11 26.86 -10.02
CA ARG A 544 1.58 27.88 -9.10
C ARG A 544 0.90 27.22 -7.91
N ALA A 545 0.95 27.93 -6.78
CA ALA A 545 0.23 27.60 -5.57
C ALA A 545 -0.70 28.76 -5.17
N ASP A 546 -1.99 28.46 -5.03
CA ASP A 546 -3.01 29.36 -4.53
C ASP A 546 -3.15 29.18 -3.02
N PHE A 547 -2.79 30.20 -2.27
CA PHE A 547 -2.90 30.25 -0.82
C PHE A 547 -4.15 31.01 -0.41
N GLU A 548 -4.83 30.50 0.61
CA GLU A 548 -5.78 31.29 1.39
C GLU A 548 -5.07 31.79 2.66
N VAL A 549 -4.93 33.10 2.78
CA VAL A 549 -4.22 33.77 3.87
C VAL A 549 -5.22 34.46 4.79
N LEU A 550 -5.08 34.26 6.09
CA LEU A 550 -5.86 34.93 7.13
C LEU A 550 -5.06 36.11 7.69
N ARG A 551 -5.60 37.32 7.55
CA ARG A 551 -5.08 38.56 8.13
C ARG A 551 -6.21 39.29 8.84
N ASP A 552 -6.03 39.62 10.12
CA ASP A 552 -7.05 40.28 10.94
C ASP A 552 -8.44 39.59 10.88
N GLY A 553 -8.44 38.26 10.81
CA GLY A 553 -9.65 37.44 10.70
C GLY A 553 -10.32 37.42 9.32
N LYS A 554 -9.74 38.07 8.30
CA LYS A 554 -10.24 38.09 6.91
C LYS A 554 -9.38 37.23 6.00
N LYS A 555 -10.04 36.56 5.05
CA LYS A 555 -9.40 35.70 4.04
C LYS A 555 -8.95 36.54 2.84
N HIS A 556 -7.70 36.34 2.45
CA HIS A 556 -7.00 37.00 1.37
C HIS A 556 -6.37 35.92 0.47
N PRO A 557 -6.88 35.72 -0.76
CA PRO A 557 -6.26 34.79 -1.69
C PRO A 557 -4.95 35.37 -2.24
N VAL A 558 -3.91 34.54 -2.32
CA VAL A 558 -2.59 34.90 -2.83
C VAL A 558 -2.08 33.77 -3.70
N THR A 559 -1.67 34.06 -4.94
CA THR A 559 -1.07 33.06 -5.83
C THR A 559 0.45 33.29 -5.90
N LEU A 560 1.23 32.25 -5.64
CA LEU A 560 2.69 32.29 -5.72
C LEU A 560 3.21 31.29 -6.75
N GLY A 561 4.30 31.67 -7.43
CA GLY A 561 5.18 30.70 -8.07
C GLY A 561 6.20 30.13 -7.07
N VAL A 562 7.04 29.23 -7.54
CA VAL A 562 8.16 28.66 -6.78
C VAL A 562 9.48 29.09 -7.41
N ARG A 563 10.52 29.18 -6.60
CA ARG A 563 11.87 29.47 -7.08
C ARG A 563 12.91 28.84 -6.16
N ALA A 564 14.00 28.36 -6.75
CA ALA A 564 15.23 28.03 -6.04
C ALA A 564 15.75 29.22 -5.22
N LEU A 565 15.84 29.07 -3.90
CA LEU A 565 16.56 29.99 -3.02
C LEU A 565 17.93 29.37 -2.71
N GLY A 566 19.00 30.17 -2.84
CA GLY A 566 20.38 29.66 -2.86
C GLY A 566 20.94 29.23 -1.50
N ASP A 567 20.12 29.19 -0.46
CA ASP A 567 20.47 28.94 0.94
C ASP A 567 20.13 27.52 1.42
N ALA A 568 19.41 26.75 0.62
CA ALA A 568 18.95 25.40 0.95
C ALA A 568 19.07 24.46 -0.24
N PHE A 569 19.33 23.18 0.01
CA PHE A 569 19.52 22.17 -1.03
C PHE A 569 18.81 20.86 -0.67
N VAL A 570 18.19 20.24 -1.67
CA VAL A 570 17.67 18.88 -1.58
C VAL A 570 18.81 17.91 -1.90
N GLU A 571 19.00 16.89 -1.06
CA GLU A 571 20.02 15.87 -1.21
C GLU A 571 19.83 15.03 -2.47
N THR A 572 18.57 14.71 -2.81
CA THR A 572 18.28 13.96 -4.04
C THR A 572 18.41 14.85 -5.28
N ARG A 573 19.07 14.33 -6.31
CA ARG A 573 19.27 15.01 -7.60
C ARG A 573 18.20 14.69 -8.64
N GLY A 574 17.09 14.08 -8.22
CA GLY A 574 16.03 13.61 -9.11
C GLY A 574 16.40 12.39 -9.95
N ILE A 575 17.33 11.55 -9.48
CA ILE A 575 17.53 10.22 -10.06
C ILE A 575 16.39 9.32 -9.59
N GLY A 576 15.61 8.77 -10.52
CA GLY A 576 14.55 7.82 -10.17
C GLY A 576 15.15 6.47 -9.84
N ILE A 577 14.76 5.89 -8.71
CA ILE A 577 15.34 4.65 -8.17
C ILE A 577 14.29 3.54 -8.05
N GLU A 578 14.69 2.30 -8.30
CA GLU A 578 13.79 1.15 -8.21
C GLU A 578 13.53 0.74 -6.74
N PRO A 579 12.30 0.30 -6.40
CA PRO A 579 12.03 -0.35 -5.12
C PRO A 579 12.90 -1.59 -4.90
N LEU A 580 13.39 -1.78 -3.67
CA LEU A 580 14.16 -2.97 -3.33
C LEU A 580 13.22 -4.17 -3.19
N LYS A 581 13.42 -5.16 -4.06
CA LYS A 581 12.77 -6.46 -3.98
C LYS A 581 13.82 -7.57 -3.99
N GLU A 582 13.67 -8.53 -3.09
CA GLU A 582 14.44 -9.75 -3.03
C GLU A 582 13.59 -10.90 -3.58
N ILE A 583 14.16 -11.73 -4.46
CA ILE A 583 13.46 -12.92 -4.96
C ILE A 583 13.51 -13.97 -3.85
N ARG A 584 12.37 -14.23 -3.22
CA ARG A 584 12.19 -15.34 -2.28
C ARG A 584 11.83 -16.59 -3.05
N ARG A 585 12.77 -17.53 -3.15
CA ARG A 585 12.61 -18.85 -3.77
C ARG A 585 13.09 -19.92 -2.78
N ALA A 586 12.33 -20.99 -2.65
CA ALA A 586 12.74 -22.13 -1.83
C ALA A 586 13.97 -22.83 -2.44
N GLN A 587 14.93 -23.20 -1.60
CA GLN A 587 16.15 -23.91 -2.01
C GLN A 587 15.89 -25.39 -2.23
N ASP A 588 14.93 -25.97 -1.50
CA ASP A 588 14.52 -27.35 -1.61
C ASP A 588 13.00 -27.53 -1.42
N LEU A 589 12.52 -28.76 -1.65
CA LEU A 589 11.09 -29.09 -1.55
C LEU A 589 10.55 -28.96 -0.12
N GLY A 590 11.37 -29.21 0.90
CA GLY A 590 10.96 -29.11 2.31
C GLY A 590 10.71 -27.66 2.69
N GLU A 591 11.64 -26.77 2.34
CA GLU A 591 11.48 -25.32 2.50
C GLU A 591 10.27 -24.82 1.70
N GLN A 592 10.07 -25.28 0.47
CA GLN A 592 8.93 -24.89 -0.36
C GLN A 592 7.59 -25.24 0.28
N VAL A 593 7.49 -26.43 0.90
CA VAL A 593 6.30 -26.85 1.68
C VAL A 593 6.13 -25.98 2.91
N SER A 594 7.21 -25.69 3.67
CA SER A 594 7.14 -24.82 4.86
C SER A 594 6.65 -23.42 4.50
N MET A 595 7.27 -22.77 3.51
CA MET A 595 6.91 -21.44 3.04
C MET A 595 5.46 -21.37 2.53
N ALA A 596 5.01 -22.40 1.81
CA ALA A 596 3.62 -22.49 1.36
C ALA A 596 2.64 -22.64 2.52
N GLY A 597 2.98 -23.44 3.53
CA GLY A 597 2.20 -23.61 4.75
C GLY A 597 2.11 -22.31 5.55
N GLU A 598 3.25 -21.66 5.80
CA GLU A 598 3.33 -20.37 6.49
C GLU A 598 2.53 -19.28 5.77
N SER A 599 2.66 -19.18 4.44
CA SER A 599 1.93 -18.21 3.63
C SER A 599 0.42 -18.46 3.65
N THR A 600 -0.01 -19.73 3.56
CA THR A 600 -1.43 -20.10 3.66
C THR A 600 -2.00 -19.78 5.03
N TRP A 601 -1.27 -20.13 6.09
CA TRP A 601 -1.67 -19.83 7.47
C TRP A 601 -1.73 -18.33 7.74
N SER A 602 -0.72 -17.59 7.29
CA SER A 602 -0.70 -16.13 7.37
C SER A 602 -1.89 -15.54 6.63
N ALA A 603 -2.20 -15.99 5.41
CA ALA A 603 -3.33 -15.48 4.65
C ALA A 603 -4.68 -15.74 5.36
N LEU A 604 -4.90 -16.96 5.87
CA LEU A 604 -6.12 -17.29 6.63
C LEU A 604 -6.27 -16.45 7.89
N THR A 605 -5.19 -16.34 8.68
CA THR A 605 -5.21 -15.60 9.96
C THR A 605 -5.29 -14.09 9.77
N SER A 606 -4.64 -13.53 8.75
CA SER A 606 -4.73 -12.09 8.42
C SER A 606 -6.16 -11.69 8.10
N VAL A 607 -6.94 -12.50 7.37
CA VAL A 607 -8.35 -12.21 7.08
C VAL A 607 -9.18 -12.20 8.36
N TYR A 608 -9.02 -13.22 9.20
CA TYR A 608 -9.74 -13.29 10.47
C TYR A 608 -9.41 -12.09 11.37
N ARG A 609 -8.13 -11.77 11.53
CA ARG A 609 -7.67 -10.61 12.31
C ARG A 609 -8.24 -9.32 11.73
N PHE A 610 -8.13 -9.13 10.42
CA PHE A 610 -8.70 -7.98 9.73
C PHE A 610 -10.19 -7.84 10.02
N LEU A 611 -11.00 -8.89 9.78
CA LEU A 611 -12.43 -8.90 10.06
C LEU A 611 -12.75 -8.60 11.54
N SER A 612 -11.96 -9.13 12.48
CA SER A 612 -12.15 -8.90 13.92
C SER A 612 -11.84 -7.46 14.35
N LYS A 613 -11.02 -6.74 13.56
CA LYS A 613 -10.58 -5.37 13.82
C LYS A 613 -11.34 -4.32 13.01
N ILE A 614 -12.17 -4.73 12.04
CA ILE A 614 -13.05 -3.82 11.30
C ILE A 614 -14.00 -3.11 12.27
N GLY A 615 -14.13 -1.79 12.10
CA GLY A 615 -14.98 -0.93 12.92
C GLY A 615 -14.40 -0.57 14.28
N THR A 616 -13.22 -1.11 14.64
CA THR A 616 -12.47 -0.74 15.85
C THR A 616 -11.13 -0.10 15.48
N GLN A 617 -10.16 -0.90 15.03
CA GLN A 617 -8.83 -0.43 14.62
C GLN A 617 -8.73 -0.20 13.11
N VAL A 618 -9.57 -0.86 12.32
CA VAL A 618 -9.57 -0.75 10.85
C VAL A 618 -10.90 -0.14 10.41
N PRO A 619 -10.90 1.01 9.72
CA PRO A 619 -12.14 1.62 9.24
C PRO A 619 -12.77 0.77 8.14
N VAL A 620 -14.11 0.77 8.07
CA VAL A 620 -14.85 0.02 7.03
C VAL A 620 -14.51 0.53 5.62
N THR A 621 -14.06 1.78 5.50
CA THR A 621 -13.60 2.38 4.24
C THR A 621 -12.26 1.85 3.73
N ALA A 622 -11.52 1.09 4.55
CA ALA A 622 -10.30 0.40 4.14
C ALA A 622 -10.55 -0.85 3.28
N LEU A 623 -11.81 -1.32 3.20
CA LEU A 623 -12.18 -2.47 2.38
C LEU A 623 -12.09 -2.15 0.88
N GLY A 624 -11.43 -3.05 0.13
CA GLY A 624 -11.34 -2.97 -1.33
C GLY A 624 -12.43 -3.77 -2.03
N GLY A 625 -13.02 -3.19 -3.08
CA GLY A 625 -14.00 -3.86 -3.92
C GLY A 625 -13.45 -4.57 -5.17
N PRO A 626 -14.33 -4.96 -6.10
CA PRO A 626 -13.95 -5.64 -7.35
C PRO A 626 -12.95 -4.86 -8.21
N ILE A 627 -13.01 -3.52 -8.23
CA ILE A 627 -12.07 -2.70 -9.00
C ILE A 627 -10.70 -2.72 -8.33
N THR A 628 -10.67 -2.61 -7.00
CA THR A 628 -9.43 -2.74 -6.23
C THR A 628 -8.79 -4.11 -6.42
N ILE A 629 -9.57 -5.20 -6.36
CA ILE A 629 -9.11 -6.58 -6.64
C ILE A 629 -8.51 -6.68 -8.05
N ALA A 630 -9.17 -6.15 -9.07
CA ALA A 630 -8.68 -6.19 -10.45
C ALA A 630 -7.36 -5.40 -10.62
N LYS A 631 -7.23 -4.24 -9.96
CA LYS A 631 -5.99 -3.44 -9.96
C LYS A 631 -4.83 -4.21 -9.32
N VAL A 632 -5.04 -4.81 -8.16
CA VAL A 632 -4.00 -5.58 -7.44
C VAL A 632 -3.64 -6.85 -8.21
N ALA A 633 -4.62 -7.54 -8.81
CA ALA A 633 -4.37 -8.70 -9.66
C ALA A 633 -3.53 -8.33 -10.90
N GLY A 634 -3.84 -7.21 -11.56
CA GLY A 634 -3.08 -6.68 -12.68
C GLY A 634 -1.64 -6.34 -12.27
N ALA A 635 -1.46 -5.58 -11.18
CA ALA A 635 -0.13 -5.24 -10.66
C ALA A 635 0.70 -6.49 -10.32
N SER A 636 0.08 -7.51 -9.70
CA SER A 636 0.74 -8.78 -9.38
C SER A 636 1.14 -9.56 -10.64
N ALA A 637 0.32 -9.53 -11.69
CA ALA A 637 0.62 -10.18 -12.95
C ALA A 637 1.75 -9.48 -13.75
N PHE A 638 1.80 -8.14 -13.71
CA PHE A 638 2.94 -7.37 -14.25
C PHE A 638 4.24 -7.68 -13.49
N GLU A 639 4.16 -7.88 -12.18
CA GLU A 639 5.32 -8.25 -11.36
C GLU A 639 5.82 -9.67 -11.65
N GLY A 640 4.90 -10.58 -12.00
CA GLY A 640 5.23 -11.88 -12.58
C GLY A 640 4.36 -13.03 -12.07
N PRO A 641 4.52 -14.24 -12.63
CA PRO A 641 3.66 -15.39 -12.30
C PRO A 641 3.75 -15.81 -10.83
N GLY A 642 4.92 -15.69 -10.19
CA GLY A 642 5.08 -15.98 -8.76
C GLY A 642 4.29 -15.01 -7.87
N ALA A 643 4.32 -13.72 -8.20
CA ALA A 643 3.55 -12.69 -7.47
C ALA A 643 2.04 -12.88 -7.66
N LEU A 644 1.59 -13.16 -8.89
CA LEU A 644 0.19 -13.50 -9.18
C LEU A 644 -0.27 -14.74 -8.38
N LEU A 645 0.53 -15.80 -8.32
CA LEU A 645 0.18 -17.00 -7.53
C LEU A 645 0.08 -16.71 -6.02
N LEU A 646 0.94 -15.85 -5.46
CA LEU A 646 0.76 -15.39 -4.07
C LEU A 646 -0.49 -14.52 -3.89
N PHE A 647 -0.83 -13.69 -4.87
CA PHE A 647 -2.10 -12.96 -4.82
C PHE A 647 -3.30 -13.91 -4.84
N LEU A 648 -3.27 -14.95 -5.68
CA LEU A 648 -4.31 -16.00 -5.71
C LEU A 648 -4.32 -16.82 -4.42
N THR A 649 -3.18 -17.02 -3.77
CA THR A 649 -3.08 -17.64 -2.43
C THR A 649 -3.91 -16.84 -1.44
N MET A 650 -3.66 -15.53 -1.35
CA MET A 650 -4.42 -14.63 -0.48
C MET A 650 -5.91 -14.66 -0.85
N LEU A 651 -6.27 -14.49 -2.12
CA LEU A 651 -7.68 -14.47 -2.54
C LEU A 651 -8.41 -15.78 -2.21
N SER A 652 -7.75 -16.93 -2.43
CA SER A 652 -8.32 -18.25 -2.13
C SER A 652 -8.51 -18.44 -0.62
N ALA A 653 -7.53 -18.05 0.21
CA ALA A 653 -7.67 -18.04 1.67
C ALA A 653 -8.79 -17.09 2.15
N ASN A 654 -8.90 -15.89 1.56
CA ASN A 654 -9.96 -14.93 1.87
C ASN A 654 -11.35 -15.53 1.59
N LEU A 655 -11.54 -16.17 0.43
CA LEU A 655 -12.81 -16.82 0.09
C LEU A 655 -13.11 -18.00 1.02
N ALA A 656 -12.11 -18.76 1.45
CA ALA A 656 -12.31 -19.82 2.43
C ALA A 656 -12.87 -19.26 3.75
N VAL A 657 -12.25 -18.20 4.30
CA VAL A 657 -12.69 -17.60 5.56
C VAL A 657 -14.06 -16.92 5.42
N LEU A 658 -14.27 -16.15 4.35
CA LEU A 658 -15.53 -15.45 4.11
C LEU A 658 -16.69 -16.42 3.89
N ASN A 659 -16.52 -17.46 3.06
CA ASN A 659 -17.57 -18.44 2.83
C ASN A 659 -17.86 -19.29 4.07
N PHE A 660 -16.92 -19.42 5.00
CA PHE A 660 -17.14 -20.09 6.28
C PHE A 660 -17.94 -19.25 7.29
N LEU A 661 -18.14 -17.95 7.06
CA LEU A 661 -18.94 -17.12 7.95
C LEU A 661 -20.40 -17.62 8.02
N PRO A 662 -21.07 -17.54 9.18
CA PRO A 662 -22.44 -18.01 9.38
C PRO A 662 -23.48 -17.06 8.77
N ILE A 663 -23.30 -16.72 7.49
CA ILE A 663 -24.20 -15.88 6.70
C ILE A 663 -25.06 -16.81 5.84
N PRO A 664 -26.40 -16.78 5.94
CA PRO A 664 -27.32 -17.73 5.28
C PRO A 664 -27.15 -17.96 3.76
N VAL A 665 -26.54 -17.01 3.04
CA VAL A 665 -26.28 -17.08 1.59
C VAL A 665 -24.91 -17.69 1.26
N LEU A 666 -24.04 -17.83 2.26
CA LEU A 666 -22.72 -18.44 2.14
C LEU A 666 -22.74 -19.88 2.66
N ASP A 667 -21.73 -20.67 2.32
CA ASP A 667 -21.58 -22.06 2.74
C ASP A 667 -21.71 -22.24 4.27
N GLY A 668 -21.11 -21.35 5.05
CA GLY A 668 -21.17 -21.35 6.51
C GLY A 668 -22.59 -21.18 7.05
N GLY A 669 -23.46 -20.43 6.36
CA GLY A 669 -24.88 -20.32 6.70
C GLY A 669 -25.63 -21.64 6.51
N HIS A 670 -25.39 -22.33 5.38
CA HIS A 670 -25.96 -23.66 5.15
C HIS A 670 -25.46 -24.69 6.18
N MET A 671 -24.20 -24.58 6.59
CA MET A 671 -23.64 -25.41 7.67
C MET A 671 -24.38 -25.20 9.00
N VAL A 672 -24.78 -23.97 9.33
CA VAL A 672 -25.60 -23.69 10.53
C VAL A 672 -26.97 -24.37 10.44
N PHE A 673 -27.63 -24.31 9.29
CA PHE A 673 -28.93 -24.98 9.10
C PHE A 673 -28.81 -26.52 9.17
N LEU A 674 -27.74 -27.10 8.63
CA LEU A 674 -27.49 -28.54 8.73
C LEU A 674 -27.11 -28.97 10.15
N ALA A 675 -26.35 -28.16 10.88
CA ALA A 675 -26.07 -28.41 12.29
C ALA A 675 -27.36 -28.39 13.13
N TRP A 676 -28.24 -27.42 12.86
CA TRP A 676 -29.58 -27.38 13.46
C TRP A 676 -30.38 -28.65 13.17
N GLU A 677 -30.40 -29.10 11.92
CA GLU A 677 -31.08 -30.33 11.51
C GLU A 677 -30.50 -31.56 12.20
N GLY A 678 -29.17 -31.70 12.24
CA GLY A 678 -28.49 -32.81 12.92
C GLY A 678 -28.82 -32.89 14.42
N LEU A 679 -29.01 -31.74 15.08
CA LEU A 679 -29.39 -31.67 16.50
C LEU A 679 -30.89 -31.92 16.74
N ARG A 680 -31.75 -31.45 15.83
CA ARG A 680 -33.23 -31.51 15.97
C ARG A 680 -33.86 -32.74 15.30
N GLY A 681 -33.11 -33.46 14.47
CA GLY A 681 -33.59 -34.57 13.65
C GLY A 681 -34.51 -34.17 12.50
N ARG A 682 -34.67 -32.86 12.23
CA ARG A 682 -35.53 -32.33 11.17
C ARG A 682 -35.03 -30.98 10.65
N PRO A 683 -35.22 -30.65 9.36
CA PRO A 683 -34.72 -29.42 8.77
C PRO A 683 -35.39 -28.18 9.37
N ALA A 684 -34.72 -27.03 9.24
CA ALA A 684 -35.26 -25.75 9.70
C ALA A 684 -36.51 -25.36 8.90
N GLY A 685 -37.46 -24.67 9.55
CA GLY A 685 -38.71 -24.26 8.93
C GLY A 685 -38.49 -23.36 7.71
N GLU A 686 -39.24 -23.61 6.64
CA GLU A 686 -39.14 -22.88 5.37
C GLU A 686 -39.16 -21.36 5.55
N LYS A 687 -40.10 -20.86 6.36
CA LYS A 687 -40.19 -19.42 6.68
C LYS A 687 -38.93 -18.86 7.31
N VAL A 688 -38.28 -19.61 8.20
CA VAL A 688 -37.06 -19.17 8.88
C VAL A 688 -35.90 -19.12 7.89
N VAL A 689 -35.69 -20.20 7.13
CA VAL A 689 -34.61 -20.27 6.15
C VAL A 689 -34.80 -19.20 5.07
N THR A 690 -35.98 -19.10 4.44
CA THR A 690 -36.24 -18.09 3.40
C THR A 690 -36.09 -16.65 3.91
N THR A 691 -36.52 -16.38 5.15
CA THR A 691 -36.37 -15.03 5.75
C THR A 691 -34.90 -14.71 6.01
N LEU A 692 -34.15 -15.65 6.61
CA LEU A 692 -32.73 -15.46 6.91
C LEU A 692 -31.88 -15.38 5.65
N THR A 693 -32.14 -16.23 4.65
CA THR A 693 -31.48 -16.17 3.33
C THR A 693 -31.82 -14.88 2.60
N GLY A 694 -33.08 -14.43 2.61
CA GLY A 694 -33.48 -13.15 2.03
C GLY A 694 -32.82 -11.96 2.72
N ALA A 695 -32.77 -11.95 4.05
CA ALA A 695 -32.09 -10.92 4.83
C ALA A 695 -30.57 -10.92 4.58
N GLY A 696 -29.94 -12.10 4.54
CA GLY A 696 -28.53 -12.26 4.21
C GLY A 696 -28.21 -11.79 2.79
N MET A 697 -29.09 -12.07 1.82
CA MET A 697 -28.92 -11.63 0.43
C MET A 697 -29.04 -10.12 0.31
N LEU A 698 -30.02 -9.51 0.97
CA LEU A 698 -30.17 -8.06 1.01
C LEU A 698 -28.94 -7.40 1.64
N PHE A 699 -28.44 -7.96 2.74
CA PHE A 699 -27.22 -7.48 3.39
C PHE A 699 -26.01 -7.57 2.47
N LEU A 700 -25.75 -8.72 1.85
CA LEU A 700 -24.61 -8.92 0.95
C LEU A 700 -24.67 -8.01 -0.28
N LEU A 701 -25.84 -7.89 -0.93
CA LEU A 701 -26.01 -7.00 -2.07
C LEU A 701 -25.83 -5.53 -1.67
N GLY A 702 -26.36 -5.12 -0.51
CA GLY A 702 -26.17 -3.78 0.02
C GLY A 702 -24.71 -3.48 0.34
N PHE A 703 -24.01 -4.45 0.95
CA PHE A 703 -22.59 -4.35 1.26
C PHE A 703 -21.73 -4.30 -0.01
N MET A 704 -22.02 -5.13 -1.02
CA MET A 704 -21.35 -5.07 -2.33
C MET A 704 -21.56 -3.72 -3.01
N ALA A 705 -22.77 -3.17 -2.97
CA ALA A 705 -23.06 -1.84 -3.52
C ALA A 705 -22.29 -0.73 -2.77
N PHE A 706 -22.21 -0.82 -1.45
CA PHE A 706 -21.43 0.10 -0.61
C PHE A 706 -19.93 0.07 -0.96
N ILE A 707 -19.33 -1.11 -1.00
CA ILE A 707 -17.91 -1.28 -1.36
C ILE A 707 -17.64 -0.84 -2.80
N PHE A 708 -18.56 -1.12 -3.73
CA PHE A 708 -18.43 -0.67 -5.11
C PHE A 708 -18.52 0.86 -5.23
N ALA A 709 -19.37 1.52 -4.43
CA ALA A 709 -19.43 2.97 -4.35
C ALA A 709 -18.14 3.60 -3.79
N LEU A 710 -17.47 2.94 -2.83
CA LEU A 710 -16.13 3.34 -2.36
C LEU A 710 -15.06 3.16 -3.44
N ASP A 711 -15.14 2.09 -4.24
CA ASP A 711 -14.22 1.82 -5.36
C ASP A 711 -14.35 2.86 -6.49
N LEU A 712 -15.55 3.34 -6.76
CA LEU A 712 -15.83 4.39 -7.75
C LEU A 712 -15.55 5.81 -7.25
N GLY A 713 -15.18 5.97 -5.97
CA GLY A 713 -15.01 7.28 -5.35
C GLY A 713 -16.31 8.09 -5.22
N ILE A 714 -17.46 7.43 -5.35
CA ILE A 714 -18.79 8.03 -5.09
C ILE A 714 -18.92 8.33 -3.61
N LEU A 715 -18.45 7.40 -2.77
CA LEU A 715 -18.28 7.60 -1.34
C LEU A 715 -16.82 7.94 -1.04
N PRO A 716 -16.54 8.99 -0.25
CA PRO A 716 -15.18 9.29 0.16
C PRO A 716 -14.63 8.16 1.03
N ARG A 717 -13.34 7.83 0.85
CA ARG A 717 -12.66 6.83 1.68
C ARG A 717 -12.15 7.39 3.02
N GLY A 718 -12.30 8.70 3.27
CA GLY A 718 -11.93 9.34 4.53
C GLY A 718 -12.92 10.42 4.97
N LEU A 719 -13.39 10.31 6.21
CA LEU A 719 -13.03 11.22 7.29
C LEU A 719 -12.38 10.37 8.38
#